data_AF-A0A137QHA6-F1
#
_entry.id   AF-A0A137QHA6-F1
#
_cell.length_a   1.000
_cell.length_b   1.000
_cell.length_c   1.000
_cell.angle_alpha   90.00
_cell.angle_beta   90.00
_cell.angle_gamma   90.00
#
_symmetry.space_group_name_H-M   'P 1'
#
loop_
_entity.id
_entity.type
_entity.pdbx_description
1 polymer ?
#
loop_
_entity_poly.entity_id
_entity_poly.type
_entity_poly.pdbx_seq_one_letter_code
_entity_poly.pdbx_strand_id
1 'polypeptide(L)'
;MHPTRYSIRSLFRCFLLPSYLLLVYLVLCYRHLPKAITPSDSTPTSPFSFTAYIPLSSRARQTLNILLEPFTSIPAPQLKELVLFCPEDLFSEFRLDLEQLITQESHFHPDLQLNYVLRPLASIRNPQLEVLRQASEASTDWVLILDEHGIDDIKESTLRALQDDTYTDFASPGLQAHNLTSPFIFLNETVPWISTRYWRDPYVLKPPLLLPTSRVPAYIPLQDTIVFLLPDIEILRSANKMICGLIAQNYILRVLVYDPRTLLFATSSQTLKISLNSCPDKLAVHQTTKTQESGAQLVLFSWLNQSPSSPRILFSVQEDQPLFEGFLSTHETINTTRIYIPRDQYSYTDWIGSLSVSELQNWHIPKLTFSVITQNRPHSLRRLLHSLSSSLFFGDTNLNVRINVDFPADNDTKSLVQAFSWPHGPLQVYQRIAHGGLLPAIVESWYPHTNDTYGLLLEDDIELSPLFYAWIKMSLLKYRYGTNKSPNLFGVSLYQQKHLELPLEGRRPFNARAFFSSPGTNVPFHIPQNTPYLSSIPCSWGAVYFPEHWREFHDYLARRLASSTGNPHQDIVPNVRSNKWSQSWKKFFIELVYLRGYVMLYPNYAEFASLSTNHLEAGLHVRGEIYPEKRRLFMVPLMQLPDSPSKAESPLTGLLDLPEDRLPDPSDLPVLNLTGSLITLESLVETGQERVRDLDNVL
;
A
#
# COMPACT_ATOMS: atom_id res chain seq x y z
N MET A 1 32.51 17.72 59.72
CA MET A 1 31.99 19.08 59.47
C MET A 1 32.63 19.64 58.21
N HIS A 2 31.82 20.29 57.37
CA HIS A 2 32.06 20.93 56.06
C HIS A 2 32.21 20.08 54.79
N PRO A 3 31.25 20.16 53.84
CA PRO A 3 31.41 19.74 52.46
C PRO A 3 31.94 20.89 51.59
N THR A 4 32.99 20.64 50.81
CA THR A 4 33.50 21.56 49.80
C THR A 4 32.64 21.49 48.53
N ARG A 5 31.97 22.59 48.22
CA ARG A 5 31.21 22.80 46.96
C ARG A 5 32.17 22.83 45.77
N TYR A 6 32.01 21.91 44.82
CA TYR A 6 32.56 22.08 43.48
C TYR A 6 31.62 22.96 42.65
N SER A 7 32.17 24.03 42.08
CA SER A 7 31.48 25.01 41.24
C SER A 7 31.12 24.42 39.88
N ILE A 8 29.84 24.50 39.50
CA ILE A 8 29.25 24.13 38.19
C ILE A 8 29.95 24.80 37.00
N ARG A 9 30.74 25.87 37.22
CA ARG A 9 31.49 26.54 36.14
C ARG A 9 32.68 25.74 35.60
N SER A 10 33.19 24.75 36.34
CA SER A 10 34.33 23.93 35.88
C SER A 10 33.90 22.78 34.96
N LEU A 11 32.69 22.23 35.14
CA LEU A 11 32.14 21.15 34.32
C LEU A 11 31.70 21.62 32.92
N PHE A 12 31.33 22.89 32.77
CA PHE A 12 30.94 23.46 31.47
C PHE A 12 32.11 23.69 30.51
N ARG A 13 33.36 23.77 30.98
CA ARG A 13 34.53 23.96 30.10
C ARG A 13 35.05 22.67 29.47
N CYS A 14 34.74 21.50 30.02
CA CYS A 14 35.19 20.22 29.46
C CYS A 14 34.30 19.70 28.33
N PHE A 15 33.05 20.15 28.21
CA PHE A 15 32.12 19.71 27.16
C PHE A 15 32.06 20.61 25.92
N LEU A 16 32.63 21.83 25.98
CA LEU A 16 32.63 22.78 24.85
C LEU A 16 33.89 22.72 23.98
N LEU A 17 35.01 22.19 24.49
CA LEU A 17 36.22 22.02 23.68
C LEU A 17 36.12 20.93 22.60
N PRO A 18 35.50 19.76 22.84
CA PRO A 18 35.39 18.72 21.80
C PRO A 18 34.47 19.12 20.65
N SER A 19 33.39 19.86 20.94
CA SER A 19 32.40 20.28 19.95
C SER A 19 32.92 21.40 19.03
N TYR A 20 33.75 22.32 19.55
CA TYR A 20 34.36 23.35 18.73
C TYR A 20 35.48 22.78 17.82
N LEU A 21 36.27 21.83 18.32
CA LEU A 21 37.27 21.13 17.50
C LEU A 21 36.62 20.26 16.42
N LEU A 22 35.47 19.64 16.70
CA LEU A 22 34.70 18.89 15.69
C LEU A 22 34.14 19.82 14.60
N LEU A 23 33.66 21.02 14.98
CA LEU A 23 33.18 22.01 14.02
C LEU A 23 34.32 22.57 13.15
N VAL A 24 35.49 22.84 13.75
CA VAL A 24 36.67 23.30 13.01
C VAL A 24 37.22 22.18 12.11
N TYR A 25 37.21 20.92 12.56
CA TYR A 25 37.58 19.77 11.74
C TYR A 25 36.61 19.58 10.56
N LEU A 26 35.29 19.69 10.78
CA LEU A 26 34.29 19.65 9.70
C LEU A 26 34.48 20.80 8.71
N VAL A 27 34.76 22.01 9.18
CA VAL A 27 35.00 23.19 8.31
C VAL A 27 36.33 23.07 7.55
N LEU A 28 37.37 22.49 8.15
CA LEU A 28 38.67 22.27 7.48
C LEU A 28 38.61 21.09 6.50
N CYS A 29 37.87 20.02 6.80
CA CYS A 29 37.61 18.93 5.86
C CYS A 29 36.75 19.41 4.68
N TYR A 30 35.79 20.31 4.88
CA TYR A 30 35.00 20.91 3.80
C TYR A 30 35.86 21.74 2.83
N ARG A 31 36.99 22.29 3.29
CA ARG A 31 37.91 23.08 2.47
C ARG A 31 38.91 22.26 1.64
N HIS A 32 38.99 20.95 1.87
CA HIS A 32 39.92 20.06 1.15
C HIS A 32 39.24 18.90 0.41
N LEU A 33 37.91 18.92 0.23
CA LEU A 33 37.29 18.15 -0.85
C LEU A 33 37.78 18.71 -2.20
N PRO A 34 38.11 17.85 -3.18
CA PRO A 34 38.35 18.31 -4.54
C PRO A 34 37.15 19.16 -4.96
N LYS A 35 37.40 20.37 -5.45
CA LYS A 35 36.37 21.25 -6.00
C LYS A 35 35.52 20.39 -6.92
N ALA A 36 34.25 20.21 -6.56
CA ALA A 36 33.25 19.75 -7.50
C ALA A 36 33.44 20.60 -8.76
N ILE A 37 33.62 19.92 -9.88
CA ILE A 37 33.66 20.53 -11.20
C ILE A 37 32.39 21.37 -11.25
N THR A 38 32.56 22.69 -11.19
CA THR A 38 31.50 23.64 -11.53
C THR A 38 30.99 23.20 -12.89
N PRO A 39 29.68 22.98 -13.09
CA PRO A 39 29.16 22.78 -14.43
C PRO A 39 29.64 23.98 -15.23
N SER A 40 30.55 23.74 -16.16
CA SER A 40 30.88 24.69 -17.21
C SER A 40 29.55 25.14 -17.79
N ASP A 41 29.29 26.45 -17.82
CA ASP A 41 28.13 27.10 -18.44
C ASP A 41 27.33 26.13 -19.31
N SER A 42 26.43 25.39 -18.66
CA SER A 42 25.54 24.48 -19.35
C SER A 42 24.54 25.41 -19.99
N THR A 43 24.64 25.54 -21.31
CA THR A 43 23.53 25.98 -22.14
C THR A 43 22.25 25.37 -21.59
N PRO A 44 21.14 26.13 -21.51
CA PRO A 44 19.90 25.62 -20.95
C PRO A 44 19.57 24.32 -21.68
N THR A 45 19.66 23.19 -20.97
CA THR A 45 19.27 21.90 -21.52
C THR A 45 17.83 22.05 -21.96
N SER A 46 17.59 21.81 -23.24
CA SER A 46 16.25 21.83 -23.81
C SER A 46 15.32 21.05 -22.87
N PRO A 47 14.14 21.55 -22.50
CA PRO A 47 13.12 20.68 -21.92
C PRO A 47 13.02 19.45 -22.85
N PHE A 48 12.98 18.24 -22.30
CA PHE A 48 12.98 16.95 -23.04
C PHE A 48 14.34 16.32 -23.40
N SER A 49 15.36 16.46 -22.57
CA SER A 49 16.55 15.62 -22.74
C SER A 49 16.26 14.14 -22.43
N PHE A 50 16.77 13.19 -23.21
CA PHE A 50 16.60 11.76 -22.92
C PHE A 50 17.84 10.89 -23.16
N THR A 51 17.94 9.78 -22.42
CA THR A 51 18.94 8.71 -22.58
C THR A 51 18.28 7.47 -23.15
N ALA A 52 18.84 6.90 -24.21
CA ALA A 52 18.35 5.67 -24.81
C ALA A 52 19.16 4.45 -24.35
N TYR A 53 18.46 3.36 -24.00
CA TYR A 53 19.02 2.10 -23.52
C TYR A 53 18.65 0.97 -24.49
N ILE A 54 19.65 0.30 -25.05
CA ILE A 54 19.46 -0.74 -26.08
C ILE A 54 20.15 -2.05 -25.64
N PRO A 55 19.39 -3.15 -25.46
CA PRO A 55 19.97 -4.47 -25.31
C PRO A 55 20.38 -5.04 -26.68
N LEU A 56 21.62 -5.51 -26.77
CA LEU A 56 22.20 -6.14 -27.96
C LEU A 56 22.19 -7.66 -27.79
N SER A 57 21.64 -8.36 -28.78
CA SER A 57 21.74 -9.81 -28.88
C SER A 57 22.99 -10.21 -29.66
N SER A 58 23.38 -11.49 -29.62
CA SER A 58 24.48 -12.01 -30.45
C SER A 58 24.26 -11.80 -31.96
N ARG A 59 22.99 -11.65 -32.40
CA ARG A 59 22.62 -11.36 -33.79
C ARG A 59 22.83 -9.89 -34.18
N ALA A 60 22.70 -8.98 -33.22
CA ALA A 60 22.81 -7.53 -33.45
C ALA A 60 24.19 -7.11 -33.99
N ARG A 61 25.21 -7.96 -33.82
CA ARG A 61 26.57 -7.71 -34.32
C ARG A 61 26.63 -7.51 -35.84
N GLN A 62 25.79 -8.23 -36.61
CA GLN A 62 25.76 -8.13 -38.07
C GLN A 62 24.91 -6.95 -38.59
N THR A 63 24.08 -6.37 -37.72
CA THR A 63 23.11 -5.32 -38.06
C THR A 63 23.27 -4.08 -37.20
N LEU A 64 24.41 -3.92 -36.52
CA LEU A 64 24.66 -2.85 -35.55
C LEU A 64 24.53 -1.46 -36.20
N ASN A 65 24.98 -1.33 -37.45
CA ASN A 65 24.83 -0.11 -38.23
C ASN A 65 23.37 0.24 -38.52
N ILE A 66 22.54 -0.76 -38.86
CA ILE A 66 21.11 -0.57 -39.13
C ILE A 66 20.38 -0.20 -37.83
N LEU A 67 20.72 -0.88 -36.73
CA LEU A 67 20.13 -0.64 -35.42
C LEU A 67 20.39 0.78 -34.89
N LEU A 68 21.58 1.31 -35.16
CA LEU A 68 22.01 2.64 -34.68
C LEU A 68 21.65 3.77 -35.64
N GLU A 69 21.45 3.49 -36.93
CA GLU A 69 21.15 4.48 -37.97
C GLU A 69 20.09 5.53 -37.55
N PRO A 70 18.94 5.17 -36.93
CA PRO A 70 17.93 6.16 -36.59
C PRO A 70 18.35 7.18 -35.51
N PHE A 71 19.37 6.84 -34.71
CA PHE A 71 19.92 7.73 -33.67
C PHE A 71 21.11 8.54 -34.17
N THR A 72 21.70 8.17 -35.31
CA THR A 72 22.97 8.72 -35.81
C THR A 72 22.83 9.51 -37.11
N SER A 73 21.80 9.21 -37.92
CA SER A 73 21.62 9.76 -39.26
C SER A 73 20.92 11.14 -39.30
N ILE A 74 20.12 11.46 -38.28
CA ILE A 74 19.32 12.71 -38.21
C ILE A 74 19.62 13.39 -36.86
N PRO A 75 19.80 14.73 -36.82
CA PRO A 75 20.02 15.44 -35.57
C PRO A 75 18.82 15.30 -34.64
N ALA A 76 19.03 14.61 -33.51
CA ALA A 76 18.08 14.48 -32.41
C ALA A 76 18.61 15.28 -31.20
N PRO A 77 18.39 16.61 -31.15
CA PRO A 77 18.98 17.50 -30.14
C PRO A 77 18.59 17.15 -28.69
N GLN A 78 17.51 16.40 -28.52
CA GLN A 78 16.99 15.89 -27.25
C GLN A 78 17.74 14.64 -26.74
N LEU A 79 18.28 13.80 -27.62
CA LEU A 79 19.03 12.60 -27.24
C LEU A 79 20.44 13.00 -26.76
N LYS A 80 20.78 12.70 -25.50
CA LYS A 80 22.08 13.08 -24.90
C LYS A 80 23.05 11.92 -24.75
N GLU A 81 22.52 10.71 -24.56
CA GLU A 81 23.34 9.53 -24.29
C GLU A 81 22.67 8.27 -24.84
N LEU A 82 23.51 7.37 -25.36
CA LEU A 82 23.14 6.05 -25.83
C LEU A 82 23.90 4.99 -25.03
N VAL A 83 23.17 4.17 -24.28
CA VAL A 83 23.69 3.08 -23.46
C VAL A 83 23.36 1.74 -24.12
N LEU A 84 24.39 0.99 -24.48
CA LEU A 84 24.29 -0.31 -25.15
C LEU A 84 24.65 -1.42 -24.16
N PHE A 85 23.79 -2.42 -24.01
CA PHE A 85 24.09 -3.61 -23.20
C PHE A 85 24.40 -4.79 -24.10
N CYS A 86 25.53 -5.45 -23.93
CA CYS A 86 25.86 -6.67 -24.67
C CYS A 86 26.15 -7.86 -23.75
N PRO A 87 26.06 -9.09 -24.26
CA PRO A 87 26.47 -10.27 -23.51
C PRO A 87 27.94 -10.13 -23.07
N GLU A 88 28.23 -10.48 -21.81
CA GLU A 88 29.56 -10.33 -21.22
C GLU A 88 30.66 -11.06 -22.02
N ASP A 89 30.32 -12.19 -22.63
CA ASP A 89 31.19 -12.99 -23.50
C ASP A 89 31.49 -12.33 -24.86
N LEU A 90 30.68 -11.36 -25.29
CA LEU A 90 30.81 -10.66 -26.57
C LEU A 90 31.24 -9.18 -26.40
N PHE A 91 31.56 -8.74 -25.19
CA PHE A 91 31.85 -7.34 -24.89
C PHE A 91 33.02 -6.77 -25.70
N SER A 92 34.07 -7.57 -25.88
CA SER A 92 35.27 -7.13 -26.61
C SER A 92 34.98 -6.94 -28.10
N GLU A 93 34.19 -7.84 -28.70
CA GLU A 93 33.80 -7.78 -30.10
C GLU A 93 32.89 -6.58 -30.37
N PHE A 94 31.84 -6.37 -29.56
CA PHE A 94 30.94 -5.23 -29.73
C PHE A 94 31.66 -3.89 -29.58
N ARG A 95 32.65 -3.80 -28.70
CA ARG A 95 33.46 -2.61 -28.54
C ARG A 95 34.23 -2.28 -29.83
N LEU A 96 34.87 -3.27 -30.44
CA LEU A 96 35.62 -3.09 -31.68
C LEU A 96 34.70 -2.69 -32.84
N ASP A 97 33.55 -3.36 -32.96
CA ASP A 97 32.58 -3.07 -34.00
C ASP A 97 32.02 -1.63 -33.86
N LEU A 98 31.76 -1.16 -32.62
CA LEU A 98 31.32 0.20 -32.33
C LEU A 98 32.42 1.24 -32.65
N GLU A 99 33.66 1.00 -32.23
CA GLU A 99 34.81 1.86 -32.52
C GLU A 99 35.02 2.00 -34.03
N GLN A 100 34.89 0.91 -34.79
CA GLN A 100 34.99 0.93 -36.24
C GLN A 100 33.85 1.74 -36.89
N LEU A 101 32.63 1.61 -36.36
CA LEU A 101 31.45 2.34 -36.86
C LEU A 101 31.63 3.84 -36.67
N ILE A 102 32.02 4.27 -35.46
CA ILE A 102 32.26 5.68 -35.11
C ILE A 102 33.37 6.31 -35.96
N THR A 103 34.43 5.55 -36.27
CA THR A 103 35.57 6.06 -37.05
C THR A 103 35.23 6.24 -38.54
N GLN A 104 34.17 5.59 -39.03
CA GLN A 104 33.66 5.78 -40.39
C GLN A 104 32.72 7.00 -40.40
N GLU A 105 33.30 8.20 -40.55
CA GLU A 105 32.64 9.52 -40.52
C GLU A 105 31.35 9.64 -41.37
N SER A 106 31.11 8.74 -42.33
CA SER A 106 29.94 8.77 -43.22
C SER A 106 28.60 8.42 -42.57
N HIS A 107 28.58 7.87 -41.36
CA HIS A 107 27.35 7.35 -40.71
C HIS A 107 26.76 8.23 -39.61
N PHE A 108 27.46 9.30 -39.19
CA PHE A 108 27.02 10.17 -38.10
C PHE A 108 26.83 11.60 -38.60
N HIS A 109 25.73 12.21 -38.19
CA HIS A 109 25.48 13.62 -38.46
C HIS A 109 26.56 14.49 -37.78
N PRO A 110 27.19 15.45 -38.47
CA PRO A 110 28.34 16.19 -37.96
C PRO A 110 28.05 17.04 -36.71
N ASP A 111 26.78 17.38 -36.47
CA ASP A 111 26.32 18.19 -35.32
C ASP A 111 25.84 17.34 -34.11
N LEU A 112 25.88 16.01 -34.19
CA LEU A 112 25.37 15.12 -33.14
C LEU A 112 26.45 14.89 -32.06
N GLN A 113 26.36 15.63 -30.94
CA GLN A 113 27.18 15.38 -29.74
C GLN A 113 26.58 14.23 -28.91
N LEU A 114 26.65 12.99 -29.41
CA LEU A 114 26.11 11.81 -28.72
C LEU A 114 27.19 11.09 -27.90
N ASN A 115 26.93 10.88 -26.60
CA ASN A 115 27.77 10.04 -25.75
C ASN A 115 27.35 8.56 -25.88
N TYR A 116 28.30 7.67 -26.15
CA TYR A 116 28.05 6.22 -26.23
C TYR A 116 28.68 5.50 -25.03
N VAL A 117 27.92 4.61 -24.40
CA VAL A 117 28.40 3.77 -23.31
C VAL A 117 28.05 2.31 -23.59
N LEU A 118 29.07 1.46 -23.77
CA LEU A 118 28.90 0.01 -23.86
C LEU A 118 29.04 -0.63 -22.47
N ARG A 119 28.10 -1.49 -22.08
CA ARG A 119 28.08 -2.21 -20.80
C ARG A 119 27.94 -3.72 -21.01
N PRO A 120 28.71 -4.55 -20.29
CA PRO A 120 28.48 -5.99 -20.27
C PRO A 120 27.26 -6.32 -19.40
N LEU A 121 26.47 -7.30 -19.82
CA LEU A 121 25.34 -7.84 -19.09
C LEU A 121 25.68 -9.24 -18.58
N ALA A 122 25.80 -9.41 -17.26
CA ALA A 122 26.00 -10.72 -16.64
C ALA A 122 24.79 -11.63 -16.89
N SER A 123 24.98 -12.96 -16.86
CA SER A 123 23.91 -13.96 -17.04
C SER A 123 22.87 -13.92 -15.90
N ILE A 124 22.01 -12.91 -15.95
CA ILE A 124 20.86 -12.73 -15.06
C ILE A 124 19.64 -13.28 -15.79
N ARG A 125 18.75 -13.95 -15.05
CA ARG A 125 17.50 -14.54 -15.59
C ARG A 125 16.56 -13.54 -16.28
N ASN A 126 16.78 -12.23 -16.14
CA ASN A 126 15.95 -11.19 -16.74
C ASN A 126 16.78 -9.93 -17.11
N PRO A 127 17.22 -9.79 -18.38
CA PRO A 127 17.97 -8.64 -18.88
C PRO A 127 17.27 -7.28 -18.71
N GLN A 128 15.95 -7.26 -18.82
CA GLN A 128 15.14 -6.05 -18.76
C GLN A 128 15.24 -5.37 -17.38
N LEU A 129 15.39 -6.15 -16.31
CA LEU A 129 15.56 -5.61 -14.96
C LEU A 129 16.85 -4.81 -14.84
N GLU A 130 17.95 -5.29 -15.38
CA GLU A 130 19.24 -4.60 -15.29
C GLU A 130 19.27 -3.32 -16.13
N VAL A 131 18.59 -3.34 -17.29
CA VAL A 131 18.37 -2.13 -18.09
C VAL A 131 17.57 -1.09 -17.31
N LEU A 132 16.48 -1.51 -16.66
CA LEU A 132 15.67 -0.63 -15.80
C LEU A 132 16.48 -0.08 -14.60
N ARG A 133 17.39 -0.88 -14.03
CA ARG A 133 18.30 -0.44 -12.95
C ARG A 133 19.11 0.77 -13.39
N GLN A 134 19.76 0.65 -14.54
CA GLN A 134 20.65 1.67 -15.06
C GLN A 134 19.88 2.88 -15.59
N ALA A 135 18.67 2.65 -16.13
CA ALA A 135 17.76 3.72 -16.49
C ALA A 135 17.35 4.60 -15.30
N SER A 136 17.29 4.04 -14.08
CA SER A 136 16.98 4.83 -12.87
C SER A 136 18.08 5.80 -12.46
N GLU A 137 19.30 5.61 -13.00
CA GLU A 137 20.48 6.44 -12.72
C GLU A 137 20.72 7.48 -13.84
N ALA A 138 19.82 7.58 -14.83
CA ALA A 138 19.97 8.52 -15.94
C ALA A 138 20.04 9.98 -15.44
N SER A 139 20.88 10.78 -16.08
CA SER A 139 21.01 12.22 -15.78
C SER A 139 20.06 13.11 -16.60
N THR A 140 19.35 12.50 -17.55
CA THR A 140 18.39 13.14 -18.45
C THR A 140 16.98 13.09 -17.88
N ASP A 141 16.08 13.92 -18.40
CA ASP A 141 14.70 14.03 -17.90
C ASP A 141 13.85 12.79 -18.24
N TRP A 142 14.18 12.11 -19.33
CA TRP A 142 13.49 10.94 -19.85
C TRP A 142 14.45 9.79 -20.20
N VAL A 143 13.93 8.57 -20.16
CA VAL A 143 14.63 7.37 -20.62
C VAL A 143 13.82 6.65 -21.70
N LEU A 144 14.49 6.23 -22.77
CA LEU A 144 13.95 5.37 -23.82
C LEU A 144 14.56 3.97 -23.65
N ILE A 145 13.75 2.97 -23.33
CA ILE A 145 14.16 1.59 -23.15
C ILE A 145 13.68 0.78 -24.35
N LEU A 146 14.60 0.16 -25.10
CA LEU A 146 14.28 -0.66 -26.27
C LEU A 146 14.42 -2.16 -25.95
N ASP A 147 13.94 -3.00 -26.87
CA ASP A 147 14.21 -4.45 -26.87
C ASP A 147 15.35 -4.80 -27.84
N GLU A 148 15.55 -6.09 -28.09
CA GLU A 148 16.57 -6.60 -29.01
C GLU A 148 16.30 -6.29 -30.49
N HIS A 149 15.09 -5.82 -30.82
CA HIS A 149 14.70 -5.35 -32.16
C HIS A 149 14.90 -3.83 -32.31
N GLY A 150 15.29 -3.15 -31.23
CA GLY A 150 15.62 -1.73 -31.24
C GLY A 150 14.41 -0.86 -31.59
N ILE A 151 14.45 -0.27 -32.78
CA ILE A 151 13.44 0.67 -33.27
C ILE A 151 12.57 0.04 -34.37
N ASP A 152 12.89 -1.17 -34.85
CA ASP A 152 12.21 -1.74 -36.02
C ASP A 152 10.68 -1.86 -35.84
N ASP A 153 10.21 -2.00 -34.60
CA ASP A 153 8.80 -2.07 -34.23
C ASP A 153 8.13 -0.70 -33.90
N ILE A 154 8.88 0.40 -33.95
CA ILE A 154 8.39 1.77 -33.71
C ILE A 154 7.91 2.39 -35.02
N LYS A 155 6.69 2.96 -35.02
CA LYS A 155 6.16 3.66 -36.19
C LYS A 155 6.98 4.90 -36.55
N GLU A 156 7.18 5.12 -37.84
CA GLU A 156 7.95 6.27 -38.39
C GLU A 156 7.44 7.64 -37.88
N SER A 157 6.13 7.79 -37.67
CA SER A 157 5.54 9.02 -37.10
C SER A 157 6.01 9.31 -35.68
N THR A 158 6.23 8.27 -34.88
CA THR A 158 6.67 8.36 -33.48
C THR A 158 8.17 8.66 -33.41
N LEU A 159 8.95 8.09 -34.34
CA LEU A 159 10.36 8.42 -34.49
C LEU A 159 10.59 9.87 -34.86
N ARG A 160 9.82 10.40 -35.82
CA ARG A 160 9.89 11.81 -36.19
C ARG A 160 9.54 12.74 -35.03
N ALA A 161 8.58 12.35 -34.17
CA ALA A 161 8.22 13.12 -32.99
C ALA A 161 9.35 13.18 -31.93
N LEU A 162 10.15 12.12 -31.79
CA LEU A 162 11.36 12.11 -30.94
C LEU A 162 12.52 12.94 -31.51
N GLN A 163 12.46 13.27 -32.80
CA GLN A 163 13.50 13.96 -33.55
C GLN A 163 13.17 15.44 -33.83
N ASP A 164 11.96 15.91 -33.49
CA ASP A 164 11.47 17.25 -33.81
C ASP A 164 11.43 18.16 -32.57
N ASP A 165 12.16 19.28 -32.62
CA ASP A 165 12.22 20.31 -31.57
C ASP A 165 10.91 21.10 -31.38
N THR A 166 9.97 21.01 -32.32
CA THR A 166 8.72 21.78 -32.27
C THR A 166 7.58 21.10 -31.50
N TYR A 167 7.70 19.79 -31.23
CA TYR A 167 6.70 19.01 -30.48
C TYR A 167 6.90 19.17 -28.97
N THR A 168 6.49 20.33 -28.43
CA THR A 168 6.54 20.63 -27.00
C THR A 168 5.35 20.09 -26.19
N ASP A 169 4.39 19.42 -26.83
CA ASP A 169 3.19 18.87 -26.18
C ASP A 169 3.42 17.56 -25.38
N PHE A 170 4.67 17.06 -25.35
CA PHE A 170 5.06 16.02 -24.38
C PHE A 170 5.09 16.56 -22.92
N ALA A 171 5.05 17.88 -22.70
CA ALA A 171 5.28 18.55 -21.40
C ALA A 171 4.00 18.83 -20.61
N SER A 172 3.10 17.86 -20.55
CA SER A 172 2.19 17.81 -19.40
C SER A 172 2.83 16.92 -18.32
N PRO A 173 2.94 17.36 -17.05
CA PRO A 173 3.54 16.59 -15.94
C PRO A 173 2.79 15.28 -15.57
N GLY A 174 1.95 14.76 -16.47
CA GLY A 174 1.12 13.57 -16.31
C GLY A 174 1.19 12.55 -17.45
N LEU A 175 2.11 12.67 -18.41
CA LEU A 175 2.21 11.71 -19.54
C LEU A 175 2.88 10.38 -19.14
N GLN A 176 2.21 9.29 -19.53
CA GLN A 176 2.41 7.88 -19.16
C GLN A 176 3.63 7.24 -19.86
N ALA A 177 4.00 6.05 -19.40
CA ALA A 177 4.79 5.09 -20.19
C ALA A 177 4.11 4.82 -21.54
N HIS A 178 4.70 5.25 -22.65
CA HIS A 178 4.14 4.98 -23.96
C HIS A 178 4.68 3.67 -24.53
N ASN A 179 3.78 2.72 -24.83
CA ASN A 179 4.07 1.66 -25.78
C ASN A 179 4.04 2.27 -27.19
N LEU A 180 5.21 2.37 -27.82
CA LEU A 180 5.40 3.11 -29.07
C LEU A 180 4.78 2.42 -30.31
N THR A 181 4.08 1.29 -30.13
CA THR A 181 3.44 0.51 -31.21
C THR A 181 2.02 1.01 -31.60
N SER A 182 1.36 1.85 -30.79
CA SER A 182 0.00 2.37 -31.05
C SER A 182 0.01 3.80 -31.64
N PRO A 183 -0.99 4.23 -32.45
CA PRO A 183 -0.98 5.55 -33.10
C PRO A 183 -1.16 6.70 -32.10
N PHE A 184 -0.43 7.80 -32.31
CA PHE A 184 -0.57 9.07 -31.58
C PHE A 184 -1.96 9.69 -31.83
N ILE A 185 -2.61 10.15 -30.76
CA ILE A 185 -3.74 11.09 -30.87
C ILE A 185 -3.15 12.49 -30.69
N PHE A 186 -3.21 13.29 -31.75
CA PHE A 186 -2.71 14.67 -31.79
C PHE A 186 -3.46 15.55 -30.78
N LEU A 187 -2.71 16.27 -29.92
CA LEU A 187 -3.23 17.31 -29.03
C LEU A 187 -3.44 18.60 -29.84
N ASN A 188 -4.61 18.77 -30.43
CA ASN A 188 -5.03 20.09 -30.94
C ASN A 188 -6.48 20.45 -30.58
N GLU A 189 -7.06 19.72 -29.64
CA GLU A 189 -8.33 20.06 -29.02
C GLU A 189 -8.11 20.21 -27.52
N THR A 190 -8.77 21.19 -26.90
CA THR A 190 -8.73 21.49 -25.47
C THR A 190 -9.18 20.28 -24.65
N VAL A 191 -8.25 19.38 -24.33
CA VAL A 191 -8.48 18.24 -23.43
C VAL A 191 -8.24 18.73 -21.99
N PRO A 192 -9.21 18.56 -21.07
CA PRO A 192 -9.02 18.95 -19.68
C PRO A 192 -7.90 18.14 -19.04
N TRP A 193 -7.08 18.83 -18.24
CA TRP A 193 -5.97 18.32 -17.44
C TRP A 193 -6.17 16.90 -16.92
N ILE A 194 -5.35 15.98 -17.42
CA ILE A 194 -5.30 14.58 -17.02
C ILE A 194 -4.39 14.46 -15.78
N SER A 195 -4.99 14.22 -14.62
CA SER A 195 -4.27 13.70 -13.44
C SER A 195 -3.86 12.24 -13.70
N THR A 196 -2.57 11.99 -13.56
CA THR A 196 -1.82 10.72 -13.62
C THR A 196 -2.63 9.47 -13.21
N ARG A 197 -3.29 8.80 -14.16
CA ARG A 197 -4.03 7.55 -13.93
C ARG A 197 -3.49 6.43 -14.79
N TYR A 198 -3.23 5.27 -14.16
CA TYR A 198 -2.81 4.00 -14.75
C TYR A 198 -1.40 3.97 -15.33
N TRP A 199 -0.40 4.08 -14.44
CA TRP A 199 0.93 3.55 -14.73
C TRP A 199 0.87 2.02 -14.62
N ARG A 200 1.12 1.31 -15.72
CA ARG A 200 1.49 -0.10 -15.62
C ARG A 200 2.92 -0.18 -15.11
N ASP A 201 3.17 -1.08 -14.17
CA ASP A 201 4.50 -1.32 -13.63
C ASP A 201 5.50 -1.51 -14.80
N PRO A 202 6.58 -0.70 -14.89
CA PRO A 202 7.58 -0.85 -15.95
C PRO A 202 8.22 -2.25 -15.96
N TYR A 203 8.13 -3.03 -14.87
CA TYR A 203 8.53 -4.44 -14.84
C TYR A 203 7.63 -5.38 -15.66
N VAL A 204 6.40 -4.97 -15.99
CA VAL A 204 5.39 -5.78 -16.71
C VAL A 204 5.21 -5.28 -18.16
N LEU A 205 5.64 -4.06 -18.47
CA LEU A 205 5.60 -3.51 -19.80
C LEU A 205 6.71 -4.10 -20.68
N LYS A 206 6.40 -4.43 -21.93
CA LYS A 206 7.41 -4.84 -22.92
C LYS A 206 7.98 -3.59 -23.60
N PRO A 207 9.30 -3.46 -23.75
CA PRO A 207 9.90 -2.46 -24.64
C PRO A 207 9.34 -2.54 -26.06
N PRO A 208 9.36 -1.43 -26.83
CA PRO A 208 9.99 -0.15 -26.50
C PRO A 208 9.15 0.78 -25.60
N LEU A 209 9.78 1.39 -24.58
CA LEU A 209 9.17 2.26 -23.56
C LEU A 209 9.85 3.62 -23.48
N LEU A 210 9.08 4.70 -23.44
CA LEU A 210 9.55 6.04 -23.08
C LEU A 210 8.99 6.43 -21.70
N LEU A 211 9.86 6.78 -20.75
CA LEU A 211 9.51 7.03 -19.33
C LEU A 211 10.19 8.29 -18.80
N PRO A 212 9.55 9.09 -17.91
CA PRO A 212 10.27 10.09 -17.13
C PRO A 212 11.27 9.39 -16.20
N THR A 213 12.49 9.90 -16.09
CA THR A 213 13.54 9.30 -15.24
C THR A 213 13.08 9.20 -13.78
N SER A 214 12.37 10.21 -13.28
CA SER A 214 11.78 10.24 -11.93
C SER A 214 10.77 9.13 -11.63
N ARG A 215 10.28 8.43 -12.66
CA ARG A 215 9.31 7.32 -12.56
C ARG A 215 9.96 5.96 -12.82
N VAL A 216 11.24 5.91 -13.15
CA VAL A 216 11.99 4.65 -13.19
C VAL A 216 12.27 4.24 -11.74
N PRO A 217 11.95 2.99 -11.32
CA PRO A 217 12.20 2.57 -9.95
C PRO A 217 13.69 2.66 -9.59
N ALA A 218 14.04 3.56 -8.67
CA ALA A 218 15.42 3.76 -8.18
C ALA A 218 15.98 2.57 -7.38
N TYR A 219 15.15 1.55 -7.12
CA TYR A 219 15.49 0.40 -6.29
C TYR A 219 15.04 -0.88 -6.99
N ILE A 220 16.01 -1.70 -7.38
CA ILE A 220 15.76 -3.11 -7.66
C ILE A 220 15.97 -3.84 -6.34
N PRO A 221 14.95 -4.55 -5.80
CA PRO A 221 15.19 -5.40 -4.67
C PRO A 221 16.22 -6.44 -5.08
N LEU A 222 17.34 -6.53 -4.35
CA LEU A 222 17.88 -7.85 -4.06
C LEU A 222 16.68 -8.71 -3.67
N GLN A 223 16.42 -9.82 -4.38
CA GLN A 223 15.25 -10.64 -4.10
C GLN A 223 15.20 -10.95 -2.60
N ASP A 224 14.20 -10.40 -1.91
CA ASP A 224 14.07 -10.60 -0.49
C ASP A 224 13.73 -12.07 -0.22
N THR A 225 14.36 -12.64 0.81
CA THR A 225 14.10 -14.01 1.22
C THR A 225 12.99 -14.04 2.27
N ILE A 226 11.95 -14.85 2.01
CA ILE A 226 10.87 -15.18 2.94
C ILE A 226 10.99 -16.66 3.32
N VAL A 227 10.93 -16.93 4.62
CA VAL A 227 11.05 -18.28 5.17
C VAL A 227 9.69 -18.79 5.66
N PHE A 228 9.40 -20.06 5.39
CA PHE A 228 8.30 -20.79 5.98
C PHE A 228 8.85 -21.94 6.82
N LEU A 229 8.54 -21.94 8.11
CA LEU A 229 8.81 -23.06 9.02
C LEU A 229 7.48 -23.72 9.35
N LEU A 230 7.16 -24.87 8.75
CA LEU A 230 5.86 -25.51 8.89
C LEU A 230 5.99 -26.93 9.47
N PRO A 231 5.08 -27.36 10.38
CA PRO A 231 5.17 -28.69 11.00
C PRO A 231 4.69 -29.84 10.09
N ASP A 232 4.05 -29.54 8.96
CA ASP A 232 3.71 -30.53 7.93
C ASP A 232 3.44 -29.86 6.57
N ILE A 233 3.32 -30.71 5.55
CA ILE A 233 3.09 -30.34 4.16
C ILE A 233 1.63 -29.93 3.88
N GLU A 234 0.66 -30.29 4.72
CA GLU A 234 -0.75 -29.94 4.49
C GLU A 234 -0.99 -28.46 4.78
N ILE A 235 -0.29 -27.88 5.75
CA ILE A 235 -0.31 -26.42 5.97
C ILE A 235 0.28 -25.70 4.77
N LEU A 236 1.37 -26.21 4.20
CA LEU A 236 1.96 -25.65 2.98
C LEU A 236 0.94 -25.63 1.83
N ARG A 237 0.16 -26.70 1.67
CA ARG A 237 -0.93 -26.76 0.69
C ARG A 237 -2.07 -25.82 1.04
N SER A 238 -2.41 -25.67 2.32
CA SER A 238 -3.42 -24.70 2.77
C SER A 238 -3.01 -23.28 2.40
N ALA A 239 -1.72 -22.95 2.58
CA ALA A 239 -1.11 -21.67 2.22
C ALA A 239 -0.81 -21.48 0.72
N ASN A 240 -1.23 -22.39 -0.15
CA ASN A 240 -0.89 -22.41 -1.58
C ASN A 240 -1.09 -21.04 -2.26
N LYS A 241 -2.26 -20.40 -2.08
CA LYS A 241 -2.54 -19.09 -2.71
C LYS A 241 -1.62 -17.98 -2.23
N MET A 242 -1.36 -17.93 -0.93
CA MET A 242 -0.40 -16.99 -0.33
C MET A 242 1.00 -17.18 -0.93
N ILE A 243 1.47 -18.42 -1.01
CA ILE A 243 2.79 -18.76 -1.55
C ILE A 243 2.89 -18.37 -3.02
N CYS A 244 1.88 -18.67 -3.83
CA CYS A 244 1.89 -18.30 -5.25
C CYS A 244 1.87 -16.79 -5.45
N GLY A 245 1.12 -16.04 -4.62
CA GLY A 245 1.17 -14.57 -4.63
C GLY A 245 2.57 -14.03 -4.35
N LEU A 246 3.27 -14.57 -3.35
CA LEU A 246 4.64 -14.16 -3.03
C LEU A 246 5.65 -14.54 -4.12
N ILE A 247 5.48 -15.70 -4.78
CA ILE A 247 6.32 -16.08 -5.94
C ILE A 247 6.07 -15.14 -7.12
N ALA A 248 4.81 -14.80 -7.39
CA ALA A 248 4.45 -13.87 -8.47
C ALA A 248 5.05 -12.46 -8.25
N GLN A 249 5.25 -12.07 -7.00
CA GLN A 249 5.97 -10.86 -6.60
C GLN A 249 7.51 -10.99 -6.64
N ASN A 250 8.05 -12.11 -7.15
CA ASN A 250 9.48 -12.34 -7.35
C ASN A 250 10.31 -12.48 -6.03
N TYR A 251 9.69 -12.90 -4.92
CA TYR A 251 10.41 -13.20 -3.68
C TYR A 251 11.08 -14.58 -3.70
N ILE A 252 12.23 -14.71 -3.02
CA ILE A 252 12.86 -16.01 -2.80
C ILE A 252 12.17 -16.68 -1.61
N LEU A 253 11.49 -17.79 -1.88
CA LEU A 253 10.85 -18.57 -0.82
C LEU A 253 11.73 -19.75 -0.39
N ARG A 254 11.94 -19.88 0.91
CA ARG A 254 12.59 -21.05 1.52
C ARG A 254 11.64 -21.72 2.49
N VAL A 255 11.37 -23.00 2.25
CA VAL A 255 10.43 -23.77 3.08
C VAL A 255 11.16 -24.91 3.79
N LEU A 256 11.00 -24.96 5.10
CA LEU A 256 11.38 -26.09 5.93
C LEU A 256 10.12 -26.71 6.54
N VAL A 257 9.88 -27.98 6.25
CA VAL A 257 8.89 -28.81 6.93
C VAL A 257 9.60 -29.61 8.03
N TYR A 258 9.17 -29.45 9.28
CA TYR A 258 9.79 -30.10 10.43
C TYR A 258 8.83 -31.04 11.16
N ASP A 259 9.36 -32.05 11.86
CA ASP A 259 8.59 -32.80 12.86
C ASP A 259 8.72 -32.10 14.22
N PRO A 260 7.62 -31.57 14.81
CA PRO A 260 7.66 -30.88 16.10
C PRO A 260 8.31 -31.69 17.22
N ARG A 261 8.23 -33.03 17.15
CA ARG A 261 8.78 -33.94 18.18
C ARG A 261 10.29 -34.08 18.08
N THR A 262 10.87 -33.81 16.91
CA THR A 262 12.29 -34.05 16.64
C THR A 262 13.03 -32.83 16.13
N LEU A 263 12.39 -31.66 16.05
CA LEU A 263 13.01 -30.43 15.54
C LEU A 263 14.35 -30.10 16.22
N LEU A 264 14.44 -30.29 17.54
CA LEU A 264 15.66 -30.04 18.33
C LEU A 264 16.75 -31.11 18.17
N PHE A 265 16.44 -32.22 17.51
CA PHE A 265 17.35 -33.37 17.38
C PHE A 265 17.60 -33.77 15.92
N ALA A 266 16.95 -33.12 14.96
CA ALA A 266 17.12 -33.42 13.55
C ALA A 266 18.54 -33.07 13.09
N THR A 267 19.25 -34.04 12.51
CA THR A 267 20.64 -33.88 12.03
C THR A 267 20.75 -33.94 10.51
N SER A 268 19.68 -34.31 9.80
CA SER A 268 19.62 -34.34 8.34
C SER A 268 18.29 -33.81 7.79
N SER A 269 18.30 -33.42 6.51
CA SER A 269 17.12 -33.01 5.76
C SER A 269 17.16 -33.56 4.34
N GLN A 270 15.98 -33.86 3.77
CA GLN A 270 15.81 -34.17 2.35
C GLN A 270 15.12 -33.01 1.61
N THR A 271 15.46 -32.79 0.35
CA THR A 271 14.77 -31.78 -0.48
C THR A 271 13.71 -32.46 -1.35
N LEU A 272 12.46 -32.05 -1.18
CA LEU A 272 11.32 -32.44 -1.98
C LEU A 272 10.96 -31.33 -2.98
N LYS A 273 10.57 -31.69 -4.21
CA LYS A 273 10.00 -30.75 -5.18
C LYS A 273 8.49 -30.93 -5.20
N ILE A 274 7.76 -29.99 -4.61
CA ILE A 274 6.30 -30.06 -4.47
C ILE A 274 5.65 -29.20 -5.55
N SER A 275 4.67 -29.76 -6.25
CA SER A 275 3.79 -29.01 -7.14
C SER A 275 2.66 -28.43 -6.30
N LEU A 276 2.48 -27.12 -6.37
CA LEU A 276 1.34 -26.43 -5.79
C LEU A 276 0.39 -26.07 -6.94
N ASN A 277 -0.87 -26.48 -6.87
CA ASN A 277 -1.81 -26.44 -8.01
C ASN A 277 -2.00 -25.04 -8.61
N SER A 278 -1.72 -23.98 -7.85
CA SER A 278 -1.89 -22.59 -8.29
C SER A 278 -0.59 -21.89 -8.67
N CYS A 279 0.55 -22.57 -8.60
CA CYS A 279 1.87 -22.03 -8.91
C CYS A 279 2.40 -22.69 -10.20
N PRO A 280 3.00 -21.93 -11.13
CA PRO A 280 3.59 -22.51 -12.34
C PRO A 280 4.84 -23.35 -12.05
N ASP A 281 5.58 -23.02 -10.98
CA ASP A 281 6.85 -23.67 -10.63
C ASP A 281 6.74 -24.64 -9.44
N LYS A 282 7.58 -25.69 -9.47
CA LYS A 282 7.74 -26.60 -8.34
C LYS A 282 8.55 -25.94 -7.23
N LEU A 283 8.01 -25.95 -6.02
CA LEU A 283 8.66 -25.39 -4.84
C LEU A 283 9.63 -26.41 -4.23
N ALA A 284 10.86 -25.98 -3.96
CA ALA A 284 11.84 -26.77 -3.21
C ALA A 284 11.53 -26.67 -1.71
N VAL A 285 11.28 -27.81 -1.08
CA VAL A 285 10.91 -27.92 0.33
C VAL A 285 11.88 -28.84 1.04
N HIS A 286 12.54 -28.34 2.07
CA HIS A 286 13.42 -29.14 2.89
C HIS A 286 12.59 -29.80 3.99
N GLN A 287 12.66 -31.12 4.12
CA GLN A 287 11.97 -31.85 5.17
C GLN A 287 12.99 -32.47 6.13
N THR A 288 12.83 -32.24 7.43
CA THR A 288 13.70 -32.84 8.44
C THR A 288 13.49 -34.34 8.53
N THR A 289 14.56 -35.13 8.63
CA THR A 289 14.50 -36.59 8.80
C THR A 289 14.92 -37.01 10.21
N LYS A 290 14.33 -38.10 10.72
CA LYS A 290 14.65 -38.66 12.04
C LYS A 290 16.05 -39.26 12.03
N THR A 291 16.90 -38.86 12.97
CA THR A 291 18.22 -39.47 13.21
C THR A 291 18.53 -39.56 14.70
N GLN A 292 19.25 -40.62 15.07
CA GLN A 292 19.49 -41.08 16.46
C GLN A 292 20.81 -40.57 17.08
N GLU A 293 21.47 -39.56 16.50
CA GLU A 293 22.85 -39.21 16.89
C GLU A 293 22.99 -37.90 17.64
N SER A 294 23.59 -38.00 18.83
CA SER A 294 24.03 -36.91 19.68
C SER A 294 25.30 -36.26 19.13
N GLY A 295 25.22 -34.97 18.74
CA GLY A 295 26.38 -34.17 18.35
C GLY A 295 26.20 -33.16 17.21
N ALA A 296 24.99 -32.98 16.67
CA ALA A 296 24.79 -32.15 15.48
C ALA A 296 24.60 -30.65 15.74
N GLN A 297 25.14 -29.83 14.84
CA GLN A 297 24.59 -28.49 14.58
C GLN A 297 23.15 -28.66 14.12
N LEU A 298 22.22 -28.01 14.80
CA LEU A 298 20.77 -28.10 14.53
C LEU A 298 20.50 -27.78 13.06
N VAL A 299 19.86 -28.72 12.34
CA VAL A 299 19.54 -28.58 10.90
C VAL A 299 18.84 -27.25 10.60
N LEU A 300 18.00 -26.78 11.51
CA LEU A 300 17.33 -25.49 11.37
C LEU A 300 18.33 -24.32 11.27
N PHE A 301 19.36 -24.28 12.12
CA PHE A 301 20.38 -23.21 12.08
C PHE A 301 21.29 -23.33 10.86
N SER A 302 21.78 -24.53 10.56
CA SER A 302 22.61 -24.71 9.37
C SER A 302 21.84 -24.35 8.11
N TRP A 303 20.56 -24.72 8.03
CA TRP A 303 19.68 -24.37 6.92
C TRP A 303 19.40 -22.87 6.84
N LEU A 304 19.08 -22.19 7.94
CA LEU A 304 18.88 -20.74 7.95
C LEU A 304 20.16 -19.98 7.54
N ASN A 305 21.34 -20.42 8.02
CA ASN A 305 22.63 -19.80 7.70
C ASN A 305 23.12 -20.07 6.27
N GLN A 306 22.60 -21.11 5.59
CA GLN A 306 22.86 -21.38 4.18
C GLN A 306 22.11 -20.43 3.22
N SER A 307 21.35 -19.46 3.76
CA SER A 307 20.60 -18.51 2.93
C SER A 307 21.54 -17.54 2.21
N PRO A 308 21.35 -17.28 0.91
CA PRO A 308 22.13 -16.27 0.19
C PRO A 308 21.91 -14.85 0.72
N SER A 309 20.75 -14.59 1.34
CA SER A 309 20.43 -13.34 2.03
C SER A 309 19.73 -13.62 3.36
N SER A 310 19.88 -12.70 4.34
CA SER A 310 19.17 -12.79 5.61
C SER A 310 17.65 -12.74 5.38
N PRO A 311 16.86 -13.67 5.94
CA PRO A 311 15.42 -13.63 5.76
C PRO A 311 14.85 -12.33 6.34
N ARG A 312 13.84 -11.78 5.67
CA ARG A 312 13.14 -10.56 6.12
C ARG A 312 11.86 -10.90 6.87
N ILE A 313 11.18 -11.95 6.41
CA ILE A 313 9.92 -12.45 6.96
C ILE A 313 10.05 -13.94 7.24
N LEU A 314 9.50 -14.40 8.37
CA LEU A 314 9.36 -15.82 8.71
C LEU A 314 7.92 -16.10 9.07
N PHE A 315 7.31 -17.07 8.38
CA PHE A 315 5.98 -17.58 8.70
C PHE A 315 6.09 -18.93 9.43
N SER A 316 5.30 -19.10 10.48
CA SER A 316 5.12 -20.39 11.15
C SER A 316 3.73 -20.50 11.79
N VAL A 317 3.43 -21.65 12.38
CA VAL A 317 2.15 -21.87 13.05
C VAL A 317 2.14 -21.29 14.45
N GLN A 318 1.00 -20.75 14.90
CA GLN A 318 0.88 -20.14 16.22
C GLN A 318 1.10 -21.12 17.37
N GLU A 319 0.70 -22.37 17.18
CA GLU A 319 0.81 -23.43 18.17
C GLU A 319 2.27 -23.75 18.53
N ASP A 320 3.19 -23.52 17.60
CA ASP A 320 4.63 -23.75 17.76
C ASP A 320 5.41 -22.47 18.11
N GLN A 321 4.73 -21.34 18.31
CA GLN A 321 5.37 -20.05 18.66
C GLN A 321 6.28 -20.15 19.90
N PRO A 322 5.89 -20.78 21.03
CA PRO A 322 6.77 -20.87 22.20
C PRO A 322 8.07 -21.64 21.93
N LEU A 323 8.00 -22.67 21.07
CA LEU A 323 9.14 -23.47 20.66
C LEU A 323 10.14 -22.61 19.85
N PHE A 324 9.64 -21.82 18.89
CA PHE A 324 10.48 -20.99 18.04
C PHE A 324 11.02 -19.75 18.73
N GLU A 325 10.24 -19.08 19.58
CA GLU A 325 10.73 -17.88 20.27
C GLU A 325 11.88 -18.23 21.23
N GLY A 326 11.82 -19.37 21.92
CA GLY A 326 12.94 -19.88 22.72
C GLY A 326 14.18 -20.17 21.87
N PHE A 327 13.99 -20.72 20.67
CA PHE A 327 15.08 -21.09 19.76
C PHE A 327 15.72 -19.86 19.08
N LEU A 328 14.90 -18.98 18.51
CA LEU A 328 15.30 -17.83 17.70
C LEU A 328 15.77 -16.63 18.54
N SER A 329 15.46 -16.57 19.83
CA SER A 329 15.97 -15.53 20.74
C SER A 329 17.46 -15.69 21.06
N THR A 330 17.99 -16.90 20.98
CA THR A 330 19.43 -17.18 21.23
C THR A 330 20.34 -16.73 20.10
N HIS A 331 19.78 -16.30 18.95
CA HIS A 331 20.51 -15.90 17.77
C HIS A 331 20.11 -14.46 17.39
N GLU A 332 20.93 -13.49 17.82
CA GLU A 332 20.74 -12.03 17.59
C GLU A 332 20.82 -11.61 16.11
N THR A 333 21.14 -12.53 15.19
CA THR A 333 21.54 -12.20 13.81
C THR A 333 20.40 -12.04 12.82
N ILE A 334 19.13 -12.06 13.27
CA ILE A 334 18.00 -12.05 12.34
C ILE A 334 16.99 -10.95 12.70
N ASN A 335 17.14 -9.78 12.07
CA ASN A 335 16.11 -8.74 12.00
C ASN A 335 14.96 -9.18 11.06
N THR A 336 14.33 -10.31 11.39
CA THR A 336 13.19 -10.89 10.67
C THR A 336 11.91 -10.61 11.43
N THR A 337 10.89 -10.15 10.72
CA THR A 337 9.53 -10.12 11.24
C THR A 337 8.94 -11.54 11.23
N ARG A 338 8.65 -12.06 12.42
CA ARG A 338 8.12 -13.41 12.64
C ARG A 338 6.60 -13.34 12.70
N ILE A 339 5.90 -14.03 11.82
CA ILE A 339 4.44 -14.01 11.72
C ILE A 339 3.94 -15.42 11.99
N TYR A 340 3.18 -15.56 13.08
CA TYR A 340 2.65 -16.85 13.51
C TYR A 340 1.14 -16.89 13.24
N ILE A 341 0.68 -17.83 12.41
CA ILE A 341 -0.72 -17.93 12.00
C ILE A 341 -1.30 -19.25 12.56
N PRO A 342 -2.51 -19.26 13.14
CA PRO A 342 -3.18 -20.49 13.54
C PRO A 342 -3.26 -21.50 12.39
N ARG A 343 -3.06 -22.78 12.67
CA ARG A 343 -3.05 -23.84 11.66
C ARG A 343 -4.30 -23.83 10.78
N ASP A 344 -5.46 -23.64 11.38
CA ASP A 344 -6.77 -23.65 10.73
C ASP A 344 -7.07 -22.40 9.89
N GLN A 345 -6.23 -21.36 9.98
CA GLN A 345 -6.43 -20.09 9.26
C GLN A 345 -5.61 -19.98 7.98
N TYR A 346 -4.63 -20.86 7.76
CA TYR A 346 -3.79 -20.84 6.56
C TYR A 346 -4.55 -20.99 5.24
N SER A 347 -5.74 -21.59 5.25
CA SER A 347 -6.60 -21.67 4.05
C SER A 347 -7.15 -20.31 3.61
N TYR A 348 -7.06 -19.28 4.46
CA TYR A 348 -7.66 -17.95 4.25
C TYR A 348 -6.60 -16.84 4.19
N THR A 349 -5.34 -17.17 3.83
CA THR A 349 -4.20 -16.24 3.80
C THR A 349 -3.83 -15.75 2.40
N ASP A 350 -4.66 -15.98 1.39
CA ASP A 350 -4.45 -15.51 0.01
C ASP A 350 -4.10 -14.02 -0.05
N TRP A 351 -4.81 -13.19 0.70
CA TRP A 351 -4.57 -11.74 0.81
C TRP A 351 -3.17 -11.37 1.35
N ILE A 352 -2.52 -12.21 2.17
CA ILE A 352 -1.17 -11.96 2.66
C ILE A 352 -0.16 -12.05 1.50
N GLY A 353 -0.46 -12.90 0.51
CA GLY A 353 0.37 -13.10 -0.68
C GLY A 353 0.41 -11.90 -1.63
N SER A 354 -0.43 -10.87 -1.43
CA SER A 354 -0.40 -9.62 -2.21
C SER A 354 0.45 -8.52 -1.57
N LEU A 355 0.89 -8.71 -0.32
CA LEU A 355 1.66 -7.72 0.43
C LEU A 355 3.16 -7.79 0.08
N SER A 356 3.80 -6.63 0.12
CA SER A 356 5.24 -6.49 -0.03
C SER A 356 5.99 -6.84 1.26
N VAL A 357 7.29 -7.12 1.16
CA VAL A 357 8.13 -7.34 2.35
C VAL A 357 8.14 -6.12 3.28
N SER A 358 8.20 -4.90 2.75
CA SER A 358 8.13 -3.68 3.57
C SER A 358 6.82 -3.63 4.37
N GLU A 359 5.70 -3.98 3.77
CA GLU A 359 4.40 -4.01 4.45
C GLU A 359 4.35 -5.11 5.51
N LEU A 360 4.78 -6.33 5.16
CA LEU A 360 4.83 -7.48 6.06
C LEU A 360 5.76 -7.24 7.26
N GLN A 361 6.85 -6.49 7.09
CA GLN A 361 7.75 -6.20 8.20
C GLN A 361 7.09 -5.41 9.33
N ASN A 362 6.08 -4.62 8.99
CA ASN A 362 5.32 -3.83 9.95
C ASN A 362 4.13 -4.60 10.55
N TRP A 363 4.05 -5.92 10.36
CA TRP A 363 2.92 -6.75 10.83
C TRP A 363 2.52 -6.48 12.28
N HIS A 364 3.48 -6.35 13.21
CA HIS A 364 3.20 -6.19 14.64
C HIS A 364 3.05 -4.75 15.13
N ILE A 365 3.18 -3.75 14.24
CA ILE A 365 3.15 -2.34 14.61
C ILE A 365 1.72 -1.81 14.81
N PRO A 366 0.79 -1.95 13.84
CA PRO A 366 -0.57 -1.43 14.01
C PRO A 366 -1.30 -2.14 15.15
N LYS A 367 -1.80 -1.36 16.10
CA LYS A 367 -2.60 -1.81 17.25
C LYS A 367 -4.06 -1.40 17.05
N LEU A 368 -4.97 -2.35 17.11
CA LEU A 368 -6.40 -2.09 16.95
C LEU A 368 -7.14 -2.17 18.29
N THR A 369 -8.03 -1.20 18.50
CA THR A 369 -9.02 -1.23 19.59
C THR A 369 -10.42 -1.29 18.98
N PHE A 370 -11.17 -2.35 19.30
CA PHE A 370 -12.54 -2.56 18.89
C PHE A 370 -13.46 -1.90 19.93
N SER A 371 -13.98 -0.73 19.58
CA SER A 371 -14.88 0.07 20.41
C SER A 371 -16.34 -0.26 20.08
N VAL A 372 -16.94 -1.11 20.89
CA VAL A 372 -18.35 -1.49 20.80
C VAL A 372 -19.20 -0.49 21.59
N ILE A 373 -20.24 0.05 20.98
CA ILE A 373 -21.12 1.08 21.54
C ILE A 373 -22.54 0.52 21.58
N THR A 374 -23.17 0.53 22.76
CA THR A 374 -24.51 -0.02 22.98
C THR A 374 -25.25 0.71 24.08
N GLN A 375 -26.57 0.49 24.17
CA GLN A 375 -27.41 1.01 25.25
C GLN A 375 -28.34 -0.07 25.81
N ASN A 376 -29.38 -0.45 25.07
CA ASN A 376 -30.47 -1.32 25.57
C ASN A 376 -31.04 -2.23 24.45
N ARG A 377 -30.15 -2.80 23.63
CA ARG A 377 -30.51 -3.73 22.54
C ARG A 377 -29.77 -5.06 22.66
N PRO A 378 -30.12 -5.92 23.64
CA PRO A 378 -29.35 -7.11 23.95
C PRO A 378 -29.28 -8.11 22.78
N HIS A 379 -30.34 -8.25 21.98
CA HIS A 379 -30.33 -9.13 20.81
C HIS A 379 -29.36 -8.66 19.72
N SER A 380 -29.35 -7.35 19.45
CA SER A 380 -28.46 -6.75 18.47
C SER A 380 -27.01 -6.83 18.92
N LEU A 381 -26.74 -6.47 20.17
CA LEU A 381 -25.42 -6.59 20.78
C LEU A 381 -24.91 -8.03 20.76
N ARG A 382 -25.77 -9.02 21.04
CA ARG A 382 -25.39 -10.45 20.98
C ARG A 382 -24.92 -10.85 19.60
N ARG A 383 -25.61 -10.39 18.55
CA ARG A 383 -25.23 -10.65 17.15
C ARG A 383 -23.87 -10.04 16.82
N LEU A 384 -23.64 -8.78 17.20
CA LEU A 384 -22.34 -8.12 17.03
C LEU A 384 -21.23 -8.89 17.75
N LEU A 385 -21.38 -9.16 19.05
CA LEU A 385 -20.37 -9.84 19.87
C LEU A 385 -20.08 -11.27 19.37
N HIS A 386 -21.11 -11.97 18.90
CA HIS A 386 -20.96 -13.28 18.26
C HIS A 386 -20.14 -13.17 16.97
N SER A 387 -20.52 -12.27 16.05
CA SER A 387 -19.80 -12.10 14.78
C SER A 387 -18.33 -11.73 15.00
N LEU A 388 -18.05 -10.84 15.97
CA LEU A 388 -16.71 -10.43 16.37
C LEU A 388 -15.88 -11.61 16.89
N SER A 389 -16.48 -12.50 17.68
CA SER A 389 -15.77 -13.65 18.26
C SER A 389 -15.50 -14.76 17.25
N SER A 390 -16.30 -14.83 16.18
CA SER A 390 -16.17 -15.84 15.11
C SER A 390 -15.23 -15.44 13.97
N SER A 391 -14.59 -14.27 14.03
CA SER A 391 -13.73 -13.77 12.96
C SER A 391 -12.30 -14.31 13.02
N LEU A 392 -11.58 -14.20 11.90
CA LEU A 392 -10.19 -14.64 11.76
C LEU A 392 -9.23 -13.48 12.06
N PHE A 393 -8.26 -13.70 12.95
CA PHE A 393 -7.29 -12.68 13.40
C PHE A 393 -5.85 -12.98 13.01
N PHE A 394 -5.59 -14.09 12.30
CA PHE A 394 -4.29 -14.46 11.72
C PHE A 394 -3.13 -14.40 12.73
N GLY A 395 -3.42 -14.81 13.98
CA GLY A 395 -2.46 -14.91 15.07
C GLY A 395 -2.18 -13.62 15.85
N ASP A 396 -2.82 -12.51 15.51
CA ASP A 396 -2.73 -11.30 16.32
C ASP A 396 -3.46 -11.49 17.66
N THR A 397 -2.73 -11.26 18.75
CA THR A 397 -3.17 -11.52 20.14
C THR A 397 -3.23 -10.26 21.02
N ASN A 398 -3.03 -9.09 20.42
CA ASN A 398 -3.07 -7.80 21.11
C ASN A 398 -4.16 -6.89 20.54
N LEU A 399 -5.36 -7.45 20.41
CA LEU A 399 -6.57 -6.78 19.93
C LEU A 399 -7.42 -6.38 21.15
N ASN A 400 -7.49 -5.09 21.45
CA ASN A 400 -8.23 -4.62 22.61
C ASN A 400 -9.72 -4.52 22.28
N VAL A 401 -10.60 -5.00 23.17
CA VAL A 401 -12.04 -4.74 23.09
C VAL A 401 -12.46 -3.78 24.19
N ARG A 402 -13.22 -2.75 23.80
CA ARG A 402 -13.84 -1.78 24.69
C ARG A 402 -15.33 -1.79 24.47
N ILE A 403 -16.11 -2.14 25.50
CA ILE A 403 -17.58 -2.10 25.46
C ILE A 403 -18.05 -0.86 26.21
N ASN A 404 -18.58 0.11 25.47
CA ASN A 404 -19.12 1.36 25.98
C ASN A 404 -20.65 1.25 26.07
N VAL A 405 -21.17 1.16 27.31
CA VAL A 405 -22.58 1.03 27.62
C VAL A 405 -23.15 2.39 28.02
N ASP A 406 -24.01 2.98 27.19
CA ASP A 406 -24.66 4.26 27.48
C ASP A 406 -25.84 4.09 28.47
N PHE A 407 -26.23 5.18 29.12
CA PHE A 407 -27.34 5.19 30.07
C PHE A 407 -28.68 5.53 29.39
N PRO A 408 -29.83 4.97 29.82
CA PRO A 408 -29.95 3.80 30.68
C PRO A 408 -29.75 2.50 29.89
N ALA A 409 -29.14 1.50 30.52
CA ALA A 409 -29.01 0.15 29.96
C ALA A 409 -29.85 -0.86 30.75
N ASP A 410 -30.53 -1.74 30.03
CA ASP A 410 -31.34 -2.82 30.62
C ASP A 410 -30.46 -3.93 31.25
N ASN A 411 -31.08 -4.79 32.05
CA ASN A 411 -30.36 -5.85 32.76
C ASN A 411 -29.84 -6.94 31.82
N ASP A 412 -30.53 -7.21 30.71
CA ASP A 412 -30.14 -8.25 29.76
C ASP A 412 -28.85 -7.85 29.02
N THR A 413 -28.74 -6.57 28.65
CA THR A 413 -27.56 -5.96 28.03
C THR A 413 -26.39 -6.01 29.00
N LYS A 414 -26.58 -5.61 30.26
CA LYS A 414 -25.52 -5.68 31.29
C LYS A 414 -25.05 -7.11 31.52
N SER A 415 -25.98 -8.07 31.62
CA SER A 415 -25.66 -9.48 31.82
C SER A 415 -24.89 -10.06 30.63
N LEU A 416 -25.27 -9.69 29.40
CA LEU A 416 -24.57 -10.07 28.18
C LEU A 416 -23.13 -9.54 28.15
N VAL A 417 -22.93 -8.26 28.52
CA VAL A 417 -21.60 -7.63 28.58
C VAL A 417 -20.73 -8.29 29.67
N GLN A 418 -21.30 -8.59 30.84
CA GLN A 418 -20.58 -9.29 31.92
C GLN A 418 -20.16 -10.71 31.55
N ALA A 419 -20.95 -11.41 30.73
CA ALA A 419 -20.68 -12.77 30.30
C ALA A 419 -19.73 -12.87 29.09
N PHE A 420 -19.42 -11.75 28.43
CA PHE A 420 -18.60 -11.74 27.23
C PHE A 420 -17.12 -12.02 27.56
N SER A 421 -16.52 -12.97 26.84
CA SER A 421 -15.12 -13.33 26.96
C SER A 421 -14.35 -13.01 25.67
N TRP A 422 -13.14 -12.47 25.80
CA TRP A 422 -12.31 -12.11 24.65
C TRP A 422 -10.89 -12.69 24.79
N PRO A 423 -10.51 -13.68 23.97
CA PRO A 423 -9.22 -14.36 24.10
C PRO A 423 -8.07 -13.66 23.33
N HIS A 424 -8.37 -12.67 22.48
CA HIS A 424 -7.38 -12.03 21.60
C HIS A 424 -6.78 -10.74 22.17
N GLY A 425 -6.99 -10.46 23.45
CA GLY A 425 -6.42 -9.29 24.13
C GLY A 425 -7.23 -8.82 25.33
N PRO A 426 -6.91 -7.65 25.88
CA PRO A 426 -7.68 -7.00 26.95
C PRO A 426 -9.14 -6.72 26.58
N LEU A 427 -10.06 -7.04 27.49
CA LEU A 427 -11.46 -6.62 27.46
C LEU A 427 -11.71 -5.58 28.56
N GLN A 428 -12.30 -4.44 28.19
CA GLN A 428 -12.65 -3.37 29.12
C GLN A 428 -14.11 -2.94 28.94
N VAL A 429 -14.82 -2.76 30.04
CA VAL A 429 -16.23 -2.32 30.04
C VAL A 429 -16.32 -0.94 30.68
N TYR A 430 -16.99 -0.02 29.99
CA TYR A 430 -17.23 1.35 30.43
C TYR A 430 -18.73 1.60 30.44
N GLN A 431 -19.28 1.86 31.62
CA GLN A 431 -20.69 2.20 31.76
C GLN A 431 -20.84 3.68 32.09
N ARG A 432 -21.68 4.39 31.34
CA ARG A 432 -21.98 5.78 31.63
C ARG A 432 -22.98 5.93 32.77
N ILE A 433 -22.76 6.99 33.55
CA ILE A 433 -23.62 7.37 34.68
C ILE A 433 -24.82 8.19 34.21
N ALA A 434 -24.66 8.99 33.14
CA ALA A 434 -25.71 9.83 32.56
C ALA A 434 -25.85 9.56 31.06
N HIS A 435 -27.04 9.80 30.51
CA HIS A 435 -27.32 9.58 29.08
C HIS A 435 -26.45 10.51 28.25
N GLY A 436 -25.53 9.95 27.47
CA GLY A 436 -24.69 10.77 26.60
C GLY A 436 -25.26 10.94 25.21
N GLY A 437 -26.04 9.99 24.69
CA GLY A 437 -26.69 10.12 23.37
C GLY A 437 -25.71 10.07 22.19
N LEU A 438 -26.21 10.38 20.99
CA LEU A 438 -25.57 10.05 19.71
C LEU A 438 -24.19 10.68 19.46
N LEU A 439 -23.88 11.81 20.10
CA LEU A 439 -22.60 12.49 19.89
C LEU A 439 -21.56 12.06 20.94
N PRO A 440 -21.75 12.32 22.25
CA PRO A 440 -20.80 11.87 23.26
C PRO A 440 -20.56 10.36 23.22
N ALA A 441 -21.59 9.52 23.00
CA ALA A 441 -21.44 8.06 23.08
C ALA A 441 -20.46 7.50 22.06
N ILE A 442 -20.34 8.15 20.90
CA ILE A 442 -19.41 7.73 19.85
C ILE A 442 -18.05 8.40 20.02
N VAL A 443 -18.03 9.72 20.22
CA VAL A 443 -16.79 10.52 20.29
C VAL A 443 -15.89 10.09 21.45
N GLU A 444 -16.47 9.82 22.62
CA GLU A 444 -15.73 9.42 23.82
C GLU A 444 -15.54 7.90 23.94
N SER A 445 -16.08 7.12 22.99
CA SER A 445 -15.97 5.65 23.02
C SER A 445 -14.53 5.17 22.90
N TRP A 446 -13.67 5.98 22.26
CA TRP A 446 -12.27 5.68 22.03
C TRP A 446 -11.46 6.96 21.80
N TYR A 447 -10.21 6.96 22.29
CA TYR A 447 -9.21 7.98 22.02
C TYR A 447 -7.84 7.32 21.83
N PRO A 448 -7.09 7.67 20.78
CA PRO A 448 -5.81 7.03 20.46
C PRO A 448 -4.68 7.44 21.40
N HIS A 449 -3.77 6.50 21.68
CA HIS A 449 -2.56 6.77 22.47
C HIS A 449 -1.35 7.16 21.59
N THR A 450 -1.21 6.55 20.41
CA THR A 450 -0.13 6.84 19.45
C THR A 450 -0.66 6.92 18.02
N ASN A 451 0.21 7.16 17.04
CA ASN A 451 -0.14 7.11 15.61
C ASN A 451 -0.27 5.69 15.04
N ASP A 452 0.02 4.67 15.86
CA ASP A 452 -0.13 3.26 15.52
C ASP A 452 -1.30 2.60 16.25
N THR A 453 -2.07 3.37 17.04
CA THR A 453 -3.29 2.87 17.69
C THR A 453 -4.52 3.31 16.91
N TYR A 454 -5.23 2.37 16.30
CA TYR A 454 -6.39 2.57 15.45
C TYR A 454 -7.67 2.16 16.17
N GLY A 455 -8.77 2.89 15.94
CA GLY A 455 -10.06 2.65 16.56
C GLY A 455 -11.06 2.10 15.57
N LEU A 456 -11.48 0.84 15.74
CA LEU A 456 -12.62 0.28 15.02
C LEU A 456 -13.89 0.61 15.81
N LEU A 457 -14.75 1.47 15.27
CA LEU A 457 -15.99 1.87 15.92
C LEU A 457 -17.16 1.02 15.43
N LEU A 458 -17.88 0.39 16.36
CA LEU A 458 -18.96 -0.55 16.11
C LEU A 458 -20.17 -0.22 16.99
N GLU A 459 -21.31 0.10 16.37
CA GLU A 459 -22.59 0.21 17.07
C GLU A 459 -23.27 -1.17 17.18
N ASP A 460 -24.17 -1.35 18.15
CA ASP A 460 -24.80 -2.64 18.42
C ASP A 460 -25.63 -3.22 17.26
N ASP A 461 -26.01 -2.42 16.27
CA ASP A 461 -26.76 -2.83 15.07
C ASP A 461 -25.88 -3.34 13.91
N ILE A 462 -24.57 -3.43 14.13
CA ILE A 462 -23.60 -3.94 13.17
C ILE A 462 -23.41 -5.45 13.32
N GLU A 463 -23.19 -6.13 12.20
CA GLU A 463 -22.68 -7.50 12.14
C GLU A 463 -21.46 -7.55 11.21
N LEU A 464 -20.44 -8.31 11.58
CA LEU A 464 -19.15 -8.36 10.90
C LEU A 464 -19.00 -9.62 10.05
N SER A 465 -18.31 -9.48 8.91
CA SER A 465 -17.80 -10.62 8.15
C SER A 465 -16.70 -11.33 8.95
N PRO A 466 -16.56 -12.67 8.87
CA PRO A 466 -15.40 -13.36 9.43
C PRO A 466 -14.04 -12.86 8.93
N LEU A 467 -14.01 -12.19 7.76
CA LEU A 467 -12.82 -11.67 7.08
C LEU A 467 -12.60 -10.16 7.29
N PHE A 468 -13.40 -9.49 8.13
CA PHE A 468 -13.29 -8.04 8.32
C PHE A 468 -11.89 -7.60 8.74
N TYR A 469 -11.22 -8.40 9.57
CA TYR A 469 -9.90 -8.09 10.09
C TYR A 469 -8.82 -8.16 9.01
N ALA A 470 -8.90 -9.13 8.09
CA ALA A 470 -7.99 -9.24 6.95
C ALA A 470 -8.02 -7.97 6.09
N TRP A 471 -9.23 -7.47 5.77
CA TRP A 471 -9.40 -6.22 5.03
C TRP A 471 -8.78 -5.02 5.76
N ILE A 472 -9.00 -4.91 7.07
CA ILE A 472 -8.38 -3.86 7.89
C ILE A 472 -6.85 -3.97 7.84
N LYS A 473 -6.32 -5.16 8.15
CA LYS A 473 -4.89 -5.40 8.26
C LYS A 473 -4.18 -5.12 6.94
N MET A 474 -4.70 -5.68 5.84
CA MET A 474 -4.21 -5.45 4.48
C MET A 474 -4.17 -3.95 4.15
N SER A 475 -5.27 -3.23 4.43
CA SER A 475 -5.39 -1.80 4.15
C SER A 475 -4.44 -0.95 4.99
N LEU A 476 -4.29 -1.25 6.29
CA LEU A 476 -3.36 -0.54 7.17
C LEU A 476 -1.91 -0.78 6.71
N LEU A 477 -1.52 -2.03 6.49
CA LEU A 477 -0.16 -2.35 6.05
C LEU A 477 0.16 -1.63 4.74
N LYS A 478 -0.72 -1.70 3.73
CA LYS A 478 -0.55 -1.01 2.44
C LYS A 478 -0.44 0.51 2.58
N TYR A 479 -1.45 1.16 3.17
CA TYR A 479 -1.59 2.62 3.08
C TYR A 479 -0.91 3.41 4.20
N ARG A 480 -0.48 2.75 5.29
CA ARG A 480 0.18 3.39 6.44
C ARG A 480 1.63 2.96 6.61
N TYR A 481 1.92 1.71 6.29
CA TYR A 481 3.23 1.11 6.53
C TYR A 481 3.96 0.71 5.23
N GLY A 482 3.29 0.79 4.08
CA GLY A 482 3.89 0.67 2.76
C GLY A 482 4.70 1.91 2.37
N THR A 483 5.29 1.85 1.18
CA THR A 483 6.13 2.91 0.61
C THR A 483 5.32 4.14 0.24
N ASN A 484 4.16 3.94 -0.40
CA ASN A 484 3.28 5.00 -0.88
C ASN A 484 2.19 5.29 0.16
N LYS A 485 2.49 6.13 1.16
CA LYS A 485 1.56 6.50 2.23
C LYS A 485 0.59 7.60 1.79
N SER A 486 -0.65 7.54 2.27
CA SER A 486 -1.66 8.58 2.03
C SER A 486 -1.97 9.37 3.32
N PRO A 487 -1.48 10.62 3.47
CA PRO A 487 -1.72 11.41 4.68
C PRO A 487 -3.18 11.90 4.81
N ASN A 488 -3.91 12.00 3.70
CA ASN A 488 -5.31 12.43 3.69
C ASN A 488 -6.30 11.31 4.06
N LEU A 489 -5.83 10.07 4.15
CA LEU A 489 -6.66 8.93 4.53
C LEU A 489 -6.99 9.00 6.03
N PHE A 490 -8.26 9.22 6.39
CA PHE A 490 -8.70 9.30 7.79
C PHE A 490 -9.25 7.98 8.34
N GLY A 491 -9.42 6.97 7.48
CA GLY A 491 -10.00 5.70 7.90
C GLY A 491 -10.25 4.70 6.78
N VAL A 492 -10.73 3.53 7.19
CA VAL A 492 -11.10 2.40 6.32
C VAL A 492 -12.51 1.96 6.68
N SER A 493 -13.43 1.99 5.71
CA SER A 493 -14.78 1.47 5.86
C SER A 493 -14.80 -0.05 5.77
N LEU A 494 -15.62 -0.69 6.60
CA LEU A 494 -15.99 -2.10 6.44
C LEU A 494 -17.25 -2.25 5.57
N TYR A 495 -18.11 -1.24 5.57
CA TYR A 495 -19.36 -1.21 4.83
C TYR A 495 -19.16 -0.68 3.41
N GLN A 496 -19.79 -1.33 2.42
CA GLN A 496 -19.86 -0.86 1.04
C GLN A 496 -21.12 -0.02 0.82
N GLN A 497 -20.93 1.21 0.37
CA GLN A 497 -22.00 2.19 0.31
C GLN A 497 -23.05 1.86 -0.78
N LYS A 498 -24.30 1.63 -0.38
CA LYS A 498 -25.47 1.50 -1.28
C LYS A 498 -26.18 2.80 -1.60
N HIS A 499 -25.89 3.87 -0.85
CA HIS A 499 -26.61 5.14 -0.96
C HIS A 499 -25.71 6.33 -0.65
N LEU A 500 -25.80 7.39 -1.46
CA LEU A 500 -25.27 8.71 -1.09
C LEU A 500 -26.24 9.38 -0.13
N GLU A 501 -25.77 9.74 1.07
CA GLU A 501 -26.64 10.24 2.14
C GLU A 501 -26.68 11.76 2.32
N LEU A 502 -25.72 12.45 1.72
CA LEU A 502 -25.53 13.90 1.85
C LEU A 502 -26.25 14.79 0.81
N PRO A 503 -26.78 14.30 -0.33
CA PRO A 503 -27.61 15.13 -1.21
C PRO A 503 -28.79 15.75 -0.45
N LEU A 504 -29.13 17.00 -0.79
CA LEU A 504 -30.15 17.80 -0.09
C LEU A 504 -31.55 17.18 -0.16
N GLU A 505 -31.85 16.50 -1.26
CA GLU A 505 -33.12 15.86 -1.55
C GLU A 505 -33.31 14.55 -0.76
N GLY A 506 -32.26 14.04 -0.13
CA GLY A 506 -32.27 12.83 0.68
C GLY A 506 -31.31 11.76 0.19
N ARG A 507 -31.45 10.55 0.75
CA ARG A 507 -30.63 9.40 0.36
C ARG A 507 -30.95 9.01 -1.09
N ARG A 508 -29.91 8.90 -1.92
CA ARG A 508 -30.02 8.44 -3.32
C ARG A 508 -29.31 7.10 -3.45
N PRO A 509 -29.88 6.11 -4.17
CA PRO A 509 -29.16 4.89 -4.53
C PRO A 509 -27.82 5.19 -5.19
N PHE A 510 -26.80 4.43 -4.83
CA PHE A 510 -25.45 4.57 -5.36
C PHE A 510 -24.79 3.20 -5.48
N ASN A 511 -24.15 2.98 -6.62
CA ASN A 511 -23.39 1.77 -6.91
C ASN A 511 -22.08 2.21 -7.57
N ALA A 512 -20.98 2.13 -6.82
CA ALA A 512 -19.66 2.55 -7.31
C ALA A 512 -19.22 1.74 -8.54
N ARG A 513 -19.45 0.41 -8.56
CA ARG A 513 -19.15 -0.44 -9.73
C ARG A 513 -19.86 0.06 -10.99
N ALA A 514 -21.17 0.29 -10.90
CA ALA A 514 -21.95 0.77 -12.04
C ALA A 514 -21.55 2.19 -12.46
N PHE A 515 -21.25 3.05 -11.48
CA PHE A 515 -20.79 4.41 -11.71
C PHE A 515 -19.44 4.44 -12.45
N PHE A 516 -18.44 3.68 -12.00
CA PHE A 516 -17.13 3.59 -12.64
C PHE A 516 -17.15 2.94 -14.03
N SER A 517 -18.19 2.17 -14.33
CA SER A 517 -18.39 1.52 -15.63
C SER A 517 -19.16 2.38 -16.63
N SER A 518 -19.74 3.50 -16.21
CA SER A 518 -20.64 4.27 -17.05
C SER A 518 -19.87 5.04 -18.13
N PRO A 519 -20.25 4.93 -19.42
CA PRO A 519 -19.60 5.65 -20.51
C PRO A 519 -19.66 7.19 -20.39
N GLY A 520 -20.51 7.71 -19.49
CA GLY A 520 -20.73 9.14 -19.27
C GLY A 520 -20.04 9.71 -18.03
N THR A 521 -19.29 8.92 -17.25
CA THR A 521 -18.35 9.55 -16.32
C THR A 521 -17.27 10.20 -17.18
N ASN A 522 -17.11 11.52 -17.11
CA ASN A 522 -16.07 12.30 -17.81
C ASN A 522 -14.65 11.94 -17.32
N VAL A 523 -14.33 10.65 -17.32
CA VAL A 523 -13.08 10.06 -16.90
C VAL A 523 -12.40 9.58 -18.16
N PRO A 524 -11.22 10.13 -18.50
CA PRO A 524 -10.54 9.81 -19.74
C PRO A 524 -10.04 8.35 -19.84
N PHE A 525 -10.24 7.52 -18.80
CA PHE A 525 -9.73 6.15 -18.73
C PHE A 525 -10.71 5.20 -18.03
N HIS A 526 -10.65 3.93 -18.41
CA HIS A 526 -11.44 2.87 -17.80
C HIS A 526 -11.02 2.63 -16.34
N ILE A 527 -11.95 2.76 -15.39
CA ILE A 527 -11.75 2.33 -14.01
C ILE A 527 -12.32 0.91 -13.87
N PRO A 528 -11.50 -0.09 -13.49
CA PRO A 528 -12.01 -1.43 -13.26
C PRO A 528 -13.15 -1.41 -12.23
N GLN A 529 -14.21 -2.18 -12.49
CA GLN A 529 -15.45 -2.08 -11.70
C GLN A 529 -15.24 -2.44 -10.23
N ASN A 530 -14.28 -3.30 -9.94
CA ASN A 530 -13.92 -3.77 -8.60
C ASN A 530 -12.87 -2.91 -7.89
N THR A 531 -12.47 -1.78 -8.47
CA THR A 531 -11.54 -0.87 -7.82
C THR A 531 -12.15 -0.29 -6.55
N PRO A 532 -11.53 -0.47 -5.36
CA PRO A 532 -11.92 0.26 -4.16
C PRO A 532 -11.74 1.76 -4.39
N TYR A 533 -12.40 2.59 -3.60
CA TYR A 533 -12.42 4.03 -3.85
C TYR A 533 -12.28 4.84 -2.57
N LEU A 534 -11.89 6.10 -2.74
CA LEU A 534 -11.76 7.07 -1.67
C LEU A 534 -13.00 7.96 -1.65
N SER A 535 -13.57 8.22 -0.48
CA SER A 535 -14.70 9.14 -0.34
C SER A 535 -14.53 10.04 0.87
N SER A 536 -14.92 11.31 0.72
CA SER A 536 -15.01 12.26 1.85
C SER A 536 -16.19 11.97 2.79
N ILE A 537 -17.04 10.98 2.51
CA ILE A 537 -18.15 10.61 3.39
C ILE A 537 -17.64 9.63 4.45
N PRO A 538 -17.68 9.94 5.75
CA PRO A 538 -17.29 9.00 6.80
C PRO A 538 -18.27 7.82 6.89
N CYS A 539 -17.78 6.61 7.14
CA CYS A 539 -18.64 5.45 7.37
C CYS A 539 -19.02 5.34 8.85
N SER A 540 -20.31 5.19 9.14
CA SER A 540 -20.84 5.00 10.51
C SER A 540 -21.36 3.59 10.75
N TRP A 541 -21.12 2.64 9.83
CA TRP A 541 -21.64 1.27 9.91
C TRP A 541 -20.53 0.24 10.02
N GLY A 542 -19.54 0.53 10.88
CA GLY A 542 -18.31 -0.22 11.01
C GLY A 542 -17.19 0.39 10.18
N ALA A 543 -16.26 1.06 10.86
CA ALA A 543 -15.11 1.67 10.22
C ALA A 543 -13.94 1.84 11.21
N VAL A 544 -12.73 1.75 10.68
CA VAL A 544 -11.50 2.08 11.38
C VAL A 544 -11.22 3.56 11.19
N TYR A 545 -11.03 4.29 12.28
CA TYR A 545 -10.63 5.69 12.30
C TYR A 545 -9.16 5.83 12.67
N PHE A 546 -8.47 6.70 11.95
CA PHE A 546 -7.04 6.89 12.11
C PHE A 546 -6.74 7.86 13.26
N PRO A 547 -5.68 7.58 14.04
CA PRO A 547 -5.43 8.24 15.31
C PRO A 547 -5.26 9.76 15.20
N GLU A 548 -4.46 10.24 14.25
CA GLU A 548 -4.20 11.67 14.09
C GLU A 548 -5.44 12.46 13.69
N HIS A 549 -6.25 11.92 12.77
CA HIS A 549 -7.50 12.54 12.33
C HIS A 549 -8.56 12.54 13.43
N TRP A 550 -8.62 11.46 14.23
CA TRP A 550 -9.55 11.39 15.36
C TRP A 550 -9.17 12.37 16.48
N ARG A 551 -7.87 12.56 16.77
CA ARG A 551 -7.44 13.60 17.72
C ARG A 551 -7.74 15.01 17.22
N GLU A 552 -7.45 15.30 15.95
CA GLU A 552 -7.81 16.59 15.36
C GLU A 552 -9.33 16.83 15.43
N PHE A 553 -10.12 15.78 15.23
CA PHE A 553 -11.57 15.87 15.39
C PHE A 553 -12.00 16.22 16.81
N HIS A 554 -11.37 15.65 17.84
CA HIS A 554 -11.64 16.04 19.22
C HIS A 554 -11.34 17.53 19.45
N ASP A 555 -10.21 18.03 18.96
CA ASP A 555 -9.84 19.46 19.07
C ASP A 555 -10.78 20.37 18.28
N TYR A 556 -11.22 19.93 17.09
CA TYR A 556 -12.19 20.63 16.27
C TYR A 556 -13.54 20.71 16.97
N LEU A 557 -14.05 19.57 17.45
CA LEU A 557 -15.34 19.46 18.10
C LEU A 557 -15.38 20.26 19.41
N ALA A 558 -14.33 20.20 20.23
CA ALA A 558 -14.23 20.97 21.46
C ALA A 558 -14.36 22.48 21.19
N ARG A 559 -13.66 23.01 20.17
CA ARG A 559 -13.79 24.41 19.75
C ARG A 559 -15.17 24.73 19.21
N ARG A 560 -15.74 23.84 18.39
CA ARG A 560 -17.06 24.01 17.78
C ARG A 560 -18.18 24.06 18.83
N LEU A 561 -18.04 23.33 19.93
CA LEU A 561 -18.98 23.31 21.06
C LEU A 561 -18.74 24.42 22.08
N ALA A 562 -17.48 24.85 22.29
CA ALA A 562 -17.12 25.89 23.26
C ALA A 562 -17.45 27.32 22.81
N SER A 563 -17.54 27.54 21.49
CA SER A 563 -17.80 28.84 20.90
C SER A 563 -19.12 29.46 21.39
N SER A 564 -19.04 30.47 22.25
CA SER A 564 -20.16 31.36 22.63
C SER A 564 -20.42 32.47 21.60
N THR A 565 -19.55 32.64 20.59
CA THR A 565 -19.57 33.72 19.58
C THR A 565 -19.88 33.24 18.16
N GLY A 566 -19.61 31.98 17.82
CA GLY A 566 -19.98 31.36 16.55
C GLY A 566 -21.30 30.59 16.69
N ASN A 567 -22.20 30.75 15.73
CA ASN A 567 -23.46 30.03 15.72
C ASN A 567 -23.19 28.52 15.52
N PRO A 568 -23.54 27.62 16.47
CA PRO A 568 -23.40 26.16 16.29
C PRO A 568 -24.27 25.63 15.14
N HIS A 569 -25.21 26.45 14.67
CA HIS A 569 -26.04 26.20 13.48
C HIS A 569 -25.47 26.82 12.20
N GLN A 570 -24.31 27.49 12.23
CA GLN A 570 -23.65 27.95 11.01
C GLN A 570 -23.26 26.75 10.15
N ASP A 571 -23.57 26.83 8.86
CA ASP A 571 -23.21 25.82 7.89
C ASP A 571 -21.75 26.00 7.46
N ILE A 572 -20.90 25.07 7.89
CA ILE A 572 -19.49 25.04 7.48
C ILE A 572 -19.37 24.48 6.07
N VAL A 573 -20.06 23.38 5.78
CA VAL A 573 -20.09 22.76 4.46
C VAL A 573 -21.28 23.30 3.68
N PRO A 574 -21.09 23.88 2.49
CA PRO A 574 -22.19 24.42 1.70
C PRO A 574 -23.07 23.29 1.14
N ASN A 575 -24.39 23.51 1.11
CA ASN A 575 -25.36 22.71 0.35
C ASN A 575 -25.33 21.19 0.61
N VAL A 576 -25.08 20.77 1.86
CA VAL A 576 -25.14 19.35 2.26
C VAL A 576 -26.21 19.10 3.30
N ARG A 577 -26.83 17.92 3.23
CA ARG A 577 -27.91 17.51 4.14
C ARG A 577 -27.45 17.38 5.60
N SER A 578 -26.18 17.08 5.84
CA SER A 578 -25.62 16.89 7.19
C SER A 578 -25.71 18.13 8.07
N ASN A 579 -25.85 19.32 7.49
CA ASN A 579 -26.08 20.57 8.23
C ASN A 579 -27.29 20.48 9.18
N LYS A 580 -28.30 19.67 8.81
CA LYS A 580 -29.52 19.41 9.59
C LYS A 580 -29.34 18.37 10.72
N TRP A 581 -28.18 17.72 10.84
CA TRP A 581 -27.92 16.66 11.81
C TRP A 581 -27.27 17.21 13.10
N SER A 582 -27.92 18.17 13.75
CA SER A 582 -27.34 18.93 14.87
C SER A 582 -26.86 18.10 16.06
N GLN A 583 -27.41 16.89 16.25
CA GLN A 583 -27.07 15.98 17.36
C GLN A 583 -26.12 14.84 16.93
N SER A 584 -25.67 14.82 15.67
CA SER A 584 -24.82 13.76 15.15
C SER A 584 -23.35 14.18 15.19
N TRP A 585 -22.49 13.37 15.81
CA TRP A 585 -21.04 13.55 15.72
C TRP A 585 -20.57 13.59 14.25
N LYS A 586 -21.23 12.82 13.37
CA LYS A 586 -20.90 12.69 11.96
C LYS A 586 -21.03 14.01 11.20
N LYS A 587 -21.96 14.90 11.60
CA LYS A 587 -22.03 16.26 11.06
C LYS A 587 -20.69 16.96 11.21
N PHE A 588 -20.22 17.07 12.45
CA PHE A 588 -19.00 17.79 12.79
C PHE A 588 -17.75 17.14 12.18
N PHE A 589 -17.74 15.81 12.07
CA PHE A 589 -16.64 15.12 11.40
C PHE A 589 -16.65 15.38 9.88
N ILE A 590 -17.81 15.44 9.23
CA ILE A 590 -17.93 15.87 7.82
C ILE A 590 -17.43 17.30 7.64
N GLU A 591 -17.69 18.21 8.59
CA GLU A 591 -17.14 19.58 8.54
C GLU A 591 -15.61 19.55 8.52
N LEU A 592 -14.96 18.82 9.43
CA LEU A 592 -13.50 18.68 9.45
C LEU A 592 -12.97 18.05 8.16
N VAL A 593 -13.58 16.95 7.71
CA VAL A 593 -13.16 16.23 6.50
C VAL A 593 -13.22 17.13 5.27
N TYR A 594 -14.26 17.95 5.14
CA TYR A 594 -14.39 18.93 4.07
C TYR A 594 -13.30 20.00 4.13
N LEU A 595 -13.05 20.58 5.30
CA LEU A 595 -12.05 21.65 5.48
C LEU A 595 -10.62 21.18 5.22
N ARG A 596 -10.35 19.88 5.35
CA ARG A 596 -9.01 19.29 5.19
C ARG A 596 -8.79 18.55 3.88
N GLY A 597 -9.85 18.29 3.11
CA GLY A 597 -9.77 17.39 1.96
C GLY A 597 -9.38 15.97 2.39
N TYR A 598 -9.93 15.48 3.50
CA TYR A 598 -9.70 14.12 3.96
C TYR A 598 -10.63 13.12 3.24
N VAL A 599 -10.19 11.87 3.17
CA VAL A 599 -10.91 10.78 2.51
C VAL A 599 -10.81 9.47 3.29
N MET A 600 -11.79 8.59 3.12
CA MET A 600 -11.84 7.24 3.69
C MET A 600 -11.86 6.21 2.56
N LEU A 601 -11.18 5.09 2.77
CA LEU A 601 -11.19 3.96 1.86
C LEU A 601 -12.50 3.18 1.97
N TYR A 602 -13.12 2.85 0.84
CA TYR A 602 -14.31 2.02 0.75
C TYR A 602 -14.06 0.77 -0.09
N PRO A 603 -14.54 -0.41 0.36
CA PRO A 603 -14.57 -1.61 -0.46
C PRO A 603 -15.54 -1.45 -1.63
N ASN A 604 -15.33 -2.21 -2.71
CA ASN A 604 -16.16 -2.15 -3.92
C ASN A 604 -16.34 -3.51 -4.58
N TYR A 605 -16.76 -4.51 -3.80
CA TYR A 605 -16.97 -5.89 -4.25
C TYR A 605 -18.32 -6.07 -4.99
N ALA A 606 -18.42 -7.17 -5.74
CA ALA A 606 -19.61 -7.52 -6.52
C ALA A 606 -20.81 -7.73 -5.58
N GLU A 607 -22.02 -7.43 -6.08
CA GLU A 607 -23.27 -7.59 -5.32
C GLU A 607 -23.30 -6.92 -3.94
N PHE A 608 -22.48 -5.87 -3.74
CA PHE A 608 -22.28 -5.20 -2.46
C PHE A 608 -21.75 -6.11 -1.34
N ALA A 609 -21.04 -7.20 -1.66
CA ALA A 609 -20.35 -7.99 -0.66
C ALA A 609 -19.48 -7.08 0.23
N SER A 610 -19.59 -7.24 1.54
CA SER A 610 -19.05 -6.26 2.48
C SER A 610 -18.50 -6.90 3.75
N LEU A 611 -17.72 -6.12 4.50
CA LEU A 611 -17.04 -6.58 5.71
C LEU A 611 -17.84 -6.25 6.99
N SER A 612 -18.86 -5.42 6.85
CA SER A 612 -19.89 -5.18 7.85
C SER A 612 -21.25 -4.97 7.19
N THR A 613 -22.33 -5.17 7.95
CA THR A 613 -23.71 -4.88 7.54
C THR A 613 -24.46 -4.21 8.68
N ASN A 614 -25.39 -3.30 8.34
CA ASN A 614 -26.23 -2.63 9.32
C ASN A 614 -27.65 -3.20 9.26
N HIS A 615 -28.14 -3.72 10.39
CA HIS A 615 -29.45 -4.37 10.48
C HIS A 615 -30.63 -3.40 10.59
N LEU A 616 -30.35 -2.10 10.71
CA LEU A 616 -31.31 -1.03 10.92
C LEU A 616 -32.25 -1.35 12.09
N GLU A 617 -31.77 -1.13 13.30
CA GLU A 617 -32.55 -1.40 14.52
C GLU A 617 -33.35 -0.16 14.97
N ALA A 618 -34.43 -0.38 15.71
CA ALA A 618 -35.25 0.72 16.24
C ALA A 618 -34.46 1.55 17.27
N GLY A 619 -34.54 2.88 17.15
CA GLY A 619 -33.75 3.77 17.99
C GLY A 619 -33.93 5.26 17.68
N LEU A 620 -33.01 6.09 18.16
CA LEU A 620 -33.09 7.55 17.98
C LEU A 620 -33.12 7.98 16.50
N HIS A 621 -32.43 7.24 15.62
CA HIS A 621 -32.40 7.49 14.18
C HIS A 621 -33.59 6.89 13.41
N VAL A 622 -34.27 5.90 13.99
CA VAL A 622 -35.37 5.17 13.34
C VAL A 622 -36.55 5.09 14.30
N ARG A 623 -37.46 6.06 14.17
CA ARG A 623 -38.73 6.08 14.90
C ARG A 623 -39.80 5.31 14.12
N GLY A 624 -40.58 4.47 14.80
CA GLY A 624 -41.70 3.72 14.23
C GLY A 624 -41.35 2.32 13.70
N GLU A 625 -42.31 1.67 13.06
CA GLU A 625 -42.19 0.30 12.57
C GLU A 625 -41.19 0.19 11.41
N ILE A 626 -40.30 -0.80 11.49
CA ILE A 626 -39.27 -1.04 10.48
C ILE A 626 -39.73 -2.17 9.57
N TYR A 627 -40.38 -1.80 8.48
CA TYR A 627 -40.82 -2.72 7.44
C TYR A 627 -39.62 -3.29 6.65
N PRO A 628 -39.72 -4.52 6.11
CA PRO A 628 -38.60 -5.22 5.47
C PRO A 628 -37.90 -4.43 4.35
N GLU A 629 -38.65 -3.72 3.49
CA GLU A 629 -38.08 -2.90 2.41
C GLU A 629 -37.11 -1.83 2.95
N LYS A 630 -37.42 -1.23 4.12
CA LYS A 630 -36.55 -0.22 4.73
C LYS A 630 -35.23 -0.82 5.19
N ARG A 631 -35.22 -2.03 5.76
CA ARG A 631 -33.98 -2.72 6.21
C ARG A 631 -33.07 -3.07 5.03
N ARG A 632 -33.64 -3.48 3.89
CA ARG A 632 -32.87 -3.82 2.68
C ARG A 632 -32.04 -2.67 2.10
N LEU A 633 -32.37 -1.42 2.47
CA LEU A 633 -31.58 -0.24 2.09
C LEU A 633 -30.25 -0.14 2.88
N PHE A 634 -30.15 -0.78 4.04
CA PHE A 634 -28.99 -0.72 4.93
C PHE A 634 -28.23 -2.04 4.96
N MET A 635 -28.93 -3.16 4.75
CA MET A 635 -28.29 -4.46 4.72
C MET A 635 -27.57 -4.70 3.39
N VAL A 636 -26.33 -5.14 3.52
CA VAL A 636 -25.46 -5.69 2.47
C VAL A 636 -25.10 -7.14 2.82
N PRO A 637 -24.85 -8.00 1.82
CA PRO A 637 -24.33 -9.33 2.09
C PRO A 637 -22.94 -9.25 2.72
N LEU A 638 -22.73 -10.00 3.80
CA LEU A 638 -21.41 -10.13 4.41
C LEU A 638 -20.57 -11.11 3.59
N MET A 639 -19.32 -10.73 3.31
CA MET A 639 -18.32 -11.63 2.73
C MET A 639 -18.15 -12.82 3.67
N GLN A 640 -18.41 -14.03 3.18
CA GLN A 640 -18.33 -15.25 3.97
C GLN A 640 -16.97 -15.91 3.78
N LEU A 641 -16.61 -16.80 4.72
CA LEU A 641 -15.55 -17.75 4.43
C LEU A 641 -15.99 -18.63 3.25
N PRO A 642 -15.10 -18.94 2.32
CA PRO A 642 -15.44 -19.82 1.21
C PRO A 642 -15.82 -21.21 1.72
N ASP A 643 -16.77 -21.84 1.02
CA ASP A 643 -17.27 -23.17 1.35
C ASP A 643 -16.12 -24.20 1.40
N SER A 644 -16.23 -25.15 2.34
CA SER A 644 -15.18 -26.15 2.58
C SER A 644 -14.80 -26.85 1.26
N PRO A 645 -13.50 -26.88 0.91
CA PRO A 645 -13.08 -27.24 -0.43
C PRO A 645 -13.39 -28.72 -0.73
N SER A 646 -13.94 -28.97 -1.92
CA SER A 646 -13.64 -30.23 -2.61
C SER A 646 -12.11 -30.34 -2.66
N LYS A 647 -11.55 -31.51 -2.31
CA LYS A 647 -10.15 -31.77 -1.93
C LYS A 647 -9.02 -31.32 -2.90
N ALA A 648 -9.31 -30.58 -3.97
CA ALA A 648 -8.38 -30.25 -5.04
C ALA A 648 -7.85 -28.79 -5.04
N GLU A 649 -8.53 -27.82 -4.42
CA GLU A 649 -8.12 -26.40 -4.50
C GLU A 649 -8.27 -25.66 -3.16
N SER A 650 -7.24 -24.88 -2.79
CA SER A 650 -7.33 -23.94 -1.66
C SER A 650 -8.33 -22.84 -2.02
N PRO A 651 -9.36 -22.60 -1.20
CA PRO A 651 -10.41 -21.68 -1.57
C PRO A 651 -9.92 -20.22 -1.54
N LEU A 652 -10.48 -19.38 -2.41
CA LEU A 652 -10.21 -17.93 -2.43
C LEU A 652 -11.13 -17.22 -1.43
N THR A 653 -10.60 -16.25 -0.69
CA THR A 653 -11.40 -15.48 0.27
C THR A 653 -12.31 -14.45 -0.41
N GLY A 654 -12.02 -14.10 -1.66
CA GLY A 654 -12.66 -13.00 -2.39
C GLY A 654 -12.13 -11.61 -1.99
N LEU A 655 -11.24 -11.51 -0.98
CA LEU A 655 -10.65 -10.23 -0.58
C LEU A 655 -9.79 -9.62 -1.70
N LEU A 656 -9.16 -10.47 -2.50
CA LEU A 656 -8.35 -10.09 -3.65
C LEU A 656 -9.14 -10.02 -4.96
N ASP A 657 -10.49 -9.99 -4.92
CA ASP A 657 -11.31 -9.65 -6.09
C ASP A 657 -11.19 -8.15 -6.41
N LEU A 658 -9.95 -7.68 -6.57
CA LEU A 658 -9.46 -6.33 -6.74
C LEU A 658 -8.71 -6.25 -8.09
N PRO A 659 -8.44 -5.05 -8.63
CA PRO A 659 -7.59 -4.92 -9.79
C PRO A 659 -6.21 -5.53 -9.52
N GLU A 660 -5.72 -6.37 -10.46
CA GLU A 660 -4.40 -7.01 -10.36
C GLU A 660 -4.20 -7.87 -9.10
N ASP A 661 -5.29 -8.38 -8.51
CA ASP A 661 -5.28 -9.21 -7.31
C ASP A 661 -4.56 -8.57 -6.10
N ARG A 662 -4.55 -7.23 -6.02
CA ARG A 662 -3.92 -6.47 -4.94
C ARG A 662 -4.64 -5.15 -4.64
N LEU A 663 -4.35 -4.56 -3.48
CA LEU A 663 -4.78 -3.19 -3.21
C LEU A 663 -4.04 -2.21 -4.14
N PRO A 664 -4.76 -1.36 -4.90
CA PRO A 664 -4.13 -0.34 -5.73
C PRO A 664 -3.31 0.65 -4.91
N ASP A 665 -2.33 1.29 -5.54
CA ASP A 665 -1.62 2.40 -4.92
C ASP A 665 -2.56 3.60 -4.69
N PRO A 666 -2.30 4.46 -3.68
CA PRO A 666 -3.18 5.58 -3.38
C PRO A 666 -3.50 6.49 -4.56
N SER A 667 -2.54 6.69 -5.47
CA SER A 667 -2.70 7.53 -6.66
C SER A 667 -3.65 6.94 -7.71
N ASP A 668 -3.88 5.62 -7.69
CA ASP A 668 -4.74 4.93 -8.64
C ASP A 668 -6.18 4.79 -8.14
N LEU A 669 -6.44 5.15 -6.86
CA LEU A 669 -7.77 5.08 -6.30
C LEU A 669 -8.63 6.27 -6.78
N PRO A 670 -9.83 6.02 -7.34
CA PRO A 670 -10.76 7.09 -7.66
C PRO A 670 -11.25 7.77 -6.38
N VAL A 671 -11.36 9.10 -6.43
CA VAL A 671 -11.78 9.93 -5.29
C VAL A 671 -13.16 10.52 -5.55
N LEU A 672 -14.05 10.38 -4.58
CA LEU A 672 -15.40 10.93 -4.58
C LEU A 672 -15.56 12.03 -3.53
N ASN A 673 -16.13 13.16 -3.92
CA ASN A 673 -16.50 14.23 -3.00
C ASN A 673 -17.74 13.86 -2.16
N LEU A 674 -18.19 14.77 -1.29
CA LEU A 674 -19.37 14.58 -0.44
C LEU A 674 -20.69 14.34 -1.19
N THR A 675 -20.79 14.76 -2.46
CA THR A 675 -21.98 14.55 -3.30
C THR A 675 -21.88 13.30 -4.18
N GLY A 676 -20.79 12.54 -4.09
CA GLY A 676 -20.55 11.33 -4.87
C GLY A 676 -20.03 11.57 -6.29
N SER A 677 -19.52 12.77 -6.58
CA SER A 677 -18.92 13.12 -7.87
C SER A 677 -17.41 12.86 -7.84
N LEU A 678 -16.84 12.46 -8.98
CA LEU A 678 -15.40 12.28 -9.11
C LEU A 678 -14.66 13.60 -8.99
N ILE A 679 -13.54 13.57 -8.27
CA ILE A 679 -12.67 14.71 -8.01
C ILE A 679 -11.22 14.21 -7.84
N THR A 680 -10.25 15.10 -7.73
CA THR A 680 -8.89 14.78 -7.31
C THR A 680 -8.72 15.08 -5.81
N LEU A 681 -7.67 14.51 -5.21
CA LEU A 681 -7.36 14.78 -3.81
C LEU A 681 -6.91 16.23 -3.60
N GLU A 682 -6.13 16.75 -4.56
CA GLU A 682 -5.65 18.14 -4.57
C GLU A 682 -6.83 19.12 -4.57
N SER A 683 -7.82 18.92 -5.44
CA SER A 683 -9.00 19.80 -5.51
C SER A 683 -9.86 19.74 -4.25
N LEU A 684 -9.92 18.60 -3.55
CA LEU A 684 -10.58 18.53 -2.24
C LEU A 684 -9.85 19.39 -1.19
N VAL A 685 -8.52 19.34 -1.18
CA VAL A 685 -7.70 20.15 -0.26
C VAL A 685 -7.85 21.64 -0.57
N GLU A 686 -7.76 22.03 -1.84
CA GLU A 686 -7.94 23.42 -2.31
C GLU A 686 -9.32 23.96 -1.92
N THR A 687 -10.39 23.20 -2.20
CA THR A 687 -11.77 23.54 -1.84
C THR A 687 -11.92 23.77 -0.33
N GLY A 688 -11.28 22.92 0.49
CA GLY A 688 -11.27 23.06 1.94
C GLY A 688 -10.55 24.33 2.40
N GLN A 689 -9.37 24.62 1.83
CA GLN A 689 -8.57 25.81 2.14
C GLN A 689 -9.25 27.12 1.72
N GLU A 690 -9.92 27.13 0.56
CA GLU A 690 -10.78 28.24 0.14
C GLU A 690 -11.89 28.49 1.15
N ARG A 691 -12.57 27.43 1.60
CA ARG A 691 -13.62 27.57 2.60
C ARG A 691 -13.11 28.13 3.94
N VAL A 692 -11.92 27.72 4.38
CA VAL A 692 -11.31 28.30 5.60
C VAL A 692 -11.11 29.81 5.43
N ARG A 693 -10.55 30.26 4.29
CA ARG A 693 -10.36 31.69 4.00
C ARG A 693 -11.69 32.45 3.97
N ASP A 694 -12.72 31.87 3.38
CA ASP A 694 -14.06 32.48 3.35
C ASP A 694 -14.66 32.64 4.74
N LEU A 695 -14.45 31.66 5.62
CA LEU A 695 -14.96 31.72 7.00
C LEU A 695 -14.18 32.74 7.83
N ASP A 696 -12.86 32.85 7.65
CA ASP A 696 -12.01 33.83 8.34
C ASP A 696 -12.29 35.27 7.88
N ASN A 697 -12.77 35.47 6.65
CA ASN A 697 -13.16 36.80 6.14
C ASN A 697 -14.56 37.25 6.62
N VAL A 698 -15.35 36.34 7.22
CA VAL A 698 -16.72 36.57 7.68
C VAL A 698 -16.81 36.68 9.22
N LEU A 699 -15.74 36.32 9.92
CA LEU A 699 -15.58 36.38 11.39
C LEU A 699 -14.62 37.50 11.77
#